data_AF-A0AAV5AUT0-F1
#
_entry.id   AF-A0AAV5AUT0-F1
#
_cell.length_a   1.000
_cell.length_b   1.000
_cell.length_c   1.000
_cell.angle_alpha   90.00
_cell.angle_beta   90.00
_cell.angle_gamma   90.00
#
_symmetry.space_group_name_H-M   'P 1'
#
loop_
_entity.id
_entity.type
_entity.pdbx_description
1 polymer ?
#
loop_
_entity_poly.entity_id
_entity_poly.type
_entity_poly.pdbx_seq_one_letter_code
_entity_poly.pdbx_strand_id
1 'polypeptide(L)'
;MKAVHILFSTLFVSVLSRPTLVSHKWEKRDVDPNLVPELGLQAGLNPTGTGDCDGIPGANGVPIKIPCSCPPNRTVFLQALNANVAAGHAIHNPGVKISFPTDNSTQSQQDRITAAAITLQNLNGPGQGCPIVSTTLTAQSQAIQAAANKASSTPSQPQPAPQSSSSSSSSATPAKPSAPLSAPAPSSTLAIDPALVPDLGLQSGLNPTGTGDCDGIPGSNGVPIKIPCQCPPNRTTLLNSLSANVAAGFAVNNPGVKVTFPTDNSTNSQLARITALAITIQNLNGPGKGCPIASTTLTAQANAIQAAAAASSASAAASSTSSTSPSTPVVVKSSSSSVASPTSVVPQSAPTSSSSSNSNLAIDPALVPDLGLQSGLNPTGTGDCDGIPGSNGVPIKIPCQCPPDRTTLLNALSANVAAGHAVNNSGVAISFPTDNSTQSQLNRITAVVITLQNLNGPGKGCPLVSTTLAAQAQAIQNAASASSSLTQPSSTPVVPRAKTTTSSSAASTPTPTSGSTDLASAPASGTSSSSSQSVNNGNAAPSSSSSTSSNDSDIIDPNSIPDLGGVAGVNPTGTGECDGVVKQSNGQPIKVPCSCPPDRDTFIAALNANVAAGHATNNPPVPVFYPVGNSTNAQFDRLEAAIITLQNMNGPGQGCPVASTTLGQQQVALLNEINNSR
;
A
#
# COMPACT_ATOMS: atom_id res chain seq x y z
N MET A 1 -43.95 -49.77 -60.25
CA MET A 1 -44.46 -49.05 -61.44
C MET A 1 -45.33 -47.89 -60.97
N LYS A 2 -45.23 -46.73 -61.65
CA LYS A 2 -46.10 -45.53 -61.55
C LYS A 2 -45.98 -44.75 -60.21
N ALA A 3 -45.24 -43.64 -60.18
CA ALA A 3 -45.57 -42.30 -60.68
C ALA A 3 -46.73 -41.64 -59.92
N VAL A 4 -46.41 -40.65 -59.07
CA VAL A 4 -47.29 -39.50 -58.78
C VAL A 4 -46.40 -38.27 -58.57
N HIS A 5 -46.48 -37.34 -59.51
CA HIS A 5 -46.09 -35.94 -59.39
C HIS A 5 -47.09 -35.23 -58.47
N ILE A 6 -46.60 -34.44 -57.49
CA ILE A 6 -47.35 -33.29 -56.98
C ILE A 6 -46.41 -32.09 -56.95
N LEU A 7 -46.70 -31.15 -57.85
CA LEU A 7 -46.32 -29.75 -57.85
C LEU A 7 -46.95 -29.06 -56.63
N PHE A 8 -46.16 -28.26 -55.90
CA PHE A 8 -46.69 -27.12 -55.17
C PHE A 8 -45.72 -25.94 -55.28
N SER A 9 -46.06 -25.02 -56.19
CA SER A 9 -45.62 -23.63 -56.19
C SER A 9 -46.21 -22.92 -54.99
N THR A 10 -45.37 -22.39 -54.10
CA THR A 10 -45.73 -21.27 -53.22
C THR A 10 -44.68 -20.19 -53.34
N LEU A 11 -45.14 -19.08 -53.91
CA LEU A 11 -44.48 -17.80 -54.08
C LEU A 11 -44.19 -17.21 -52.68
N PHE A 12 -42.93 -17.20 -52.24
CA PHE A 12 -42.49 -16.38 -51.11
C PHE A 12 -41.93 -15.06 -51.65
N VAL A 13 -42.69 -13.98 -51.44
CA VAL A 13 -42.21 -12.60 -51.62
C VAL A 13 -41.26 -12.30 -50.47
N SER A 14 -39.97 -12.53 -50.68
CA SER A 14 -38.92 -12.09 -49.76
C SER A 14 -38.73 -10.58 -49.90
N VAL A 15 -39.19 -9.82 -48.91
CA VAL A 15 -38.82 -8.42 -48.71
C VAL A 15 -37.31 -8.38 -48.48
N LEU A 16 -36.56 -8.00 -49.53
CA LEU A 16 -35.14 -7.64 -49.45
C LEU A 16 -35.02 -6.30 -48.68
N SER A 17 -35.10 -6.37 -47.37
CA SER A 17 -34.53 -5.35 -46.50
C SER A 17 -33.02 -5.40 -46.67
N ARG A 18 -32.49 -4.62 -47.62
CA ARG A 18 -31.05 -4.36 -47.75
C ARG A 18 -30.55 -3.87 -46.40
N PRO A 19 -29.70 -4.60 -45.68
CA PRO A 19 -29.00 -3.99 -44.55
C PRO A 19 -28.14 -2.89 -45.18
N THR A 20 -28.47 -1.64 -44.88
CA THR A 20 -27.50 -0.56 -44.98
C THR A 20 -26.36 -0.97 -44.07
N LEU A 21 -25.33 -1.61 -44.64
CA LEU A 21 -24.00 -1.67 -44.05
C LEU A 21 -23.64 -0.21 -43.81
N VAL A 22 -23.89 0.25 -42.59
CA VAL A 22 -23.29 1.46 -42.08
C VAL A 22 -21.80 1.14 -42.16
N SER A 23 -21.18 1.62 -43.23
CA SER A 23 -19.73 1.68 -43.35
C SER A 23 -19.32 2.66 -42.27
N HIS A 24 -19.24 2.17 -41.04
CA HIS A 24 -18.55 2.84 -39.97
C HIS A 24 -17.13 2.94 -40.51
N LYS A 25 -16.81 4.11 -41.08
CA LYS A 25 -15.43 4.55 -41.16
C LYS A 25 -14.88 4.27 -39.77
N TRP A 26 -13.99 3.29 -39.68
CA TRP A 26 -13.22 3.04 -38.49
C TRP A 26 -12.35 4.28 -38.34
N GLU A 27 -12.92 5.29 -37.69
CA GLU A 27 -12.18 6.44 -37.23
C GLU A 27 -11.15 5.82 -36.29
N LYS A 28 -9.89 5.84 -36.72
CA LYS A 28 -8.79 5.33 -35.91
C LYS A 28 -8.99 5.95 -34.54
N ARG A 29 -9.15 5.11 -33.51
CA ARG A 29 -9.21 5.58 -32.12
C ARG A 29 -7.85 6.17 -31.82
N ASP A 30 -7.70 7.45 -32.16
CA ASP A 30 -6.53 8.21 -31.82
C ASP A 30 -6.57 8.40 -30.31
N VAL A 31 -5.47 8.09 -29.64
CA VAL A 31 -5.35 8.30 -28.20
C VAL A 31 -5.34 9.80 -27.97
N ASP A 32 -6.25 10.30 -27.14
CA ASP A 32 -6.23 11.71 -26.72
C ASP A 32 -4.90 12.00 -26.00
N PRO A 33 -4.04 12.89 -26.55
CA PRO A 33 -2.74 13.21 -25.95
C PRO A 33 -2.83 13.74 -24.52
N ASN A 34 -3.99 14.27 -24.11
CA ASN A 34 -4.24 14.78 -22.76
C ASN A 34 -4.50 13.68 -21.74
N LEU A 35 -4.92 12.49 -22.19
CA LEU A 35 -5.13 11.33 -21.33
C LEU A 35 -3.84 10.52 -21.13
N VAL A 36 -2.81 10.80 -21.92
CA VAL A 36 -1.51 10.12 -21.87
C VAL A 36 -0.70 10.67 -20.69
N PRO A 37 -0.32 9.81 -19.73
CA PRO A 37 0.51 10.23 -18.60
C PRO A 37 1.83 10.84 -19.07
N GLU A 38 2.31 11.87 -18.38
CA GLU A 38 3.59 12.47 -18.72
C GLU A 38 4.75 11.55 -18.34
N LEU A 39 5.81 11.49 -19.15
CA LEU A 39 6.96 10.64 -18.82
C LEU A 39 7.82 11.24 -17.69
N GLY A 40 7.78 12.56 -17.53
CA GLY A 40 8.40 13.29 -16.40
C GLY A 40 9.93 13.41 -16.40
N LEU A 41 10.64 12.78 -17.35
CA LEU A 41 12.08 12.95 -17.57
C LEU A 41 12.33 13.43 -19.00
N GLN A 42 13.41 14.21 -19.19
CA GLN A 42 13.92 14.54 -20.52
C GLN A 42 14.99 13.52 -20.93
N ALA A 43 15.05 13.16 -22.20
CA ALA A 43 16.13 12.34 -22.73
C ALA A 43 17.48 13.05 -22.56
N GLY A 44 18.57 12.29 -22.41
CA GLY A 44 19.91 12.87 -22.40
C GLY A 44 20.32 13.59 -21.10
N LEU A 45 19.68 13.31 -19.97
CA LEU A 45 20.07 13.91 -18.69
C LEU A 45 21.43 13.38 -18.23
N ASN A 46 22.41 14.27 -18.06
CA ASN A 46 23.76 13.98 -17.57
C ASN A 46 24.43 12.77 -18.26
N PRO A 47 24.71 12.85 -19.57
CA PRO A 47 25.35 11.75 -20.26
C PRO A 47 26.75 11.49 -19.68
N THR A 48 27.04 10.24 -19.35
CA THR A 48 28.36 9.82 -18.82
C THR A 48 29.43 9.69 -19.89
N GLY A 49 29.06 9.80 -21.17
CA GLY A 49 29.92 9.47 -22.31
C GLY A 49 30.01 7.98 -22.65
N THR A 50 29.41 7.09 -21.83
CA THR A 50 29.34 5.63 -22.09
C THR A 50 28.03 5.19 -22.76
N GLY A 51 27.14 6.13 -23.08
CA GLY A 51 25.79 5.86 -23.59
C GLY A 51 24.70 5.84 -22.51
N ASP A 52 25.09 6.01 -21.24
CA ASP A 52 24.18 6.07 -20.10
C ASP A 52 23.90 7.51 -19.65
N CYS A 53 22.68 7.72 -19.17
CA CYS A 53 22.17 8.96 -18.64
C CYS A 53 21.57 8.72 -17.25
N ASP A 54 21.38 9.79 -16.48
CA ASP A 54 20.78 9.75 -15.16
C ASP A 54 19.24 9.64 -15.27
N GLY A 55 18.70 8.55 -14.73
CA GLY A 55 17.27 8.34 -14.54
C GLY A 55 16.78 8.86 -13.18
N ILE A 56 15.59 8.41 -12.77
CA ILE A 56 15.05 8.79 -11.46
C ILE A 56 15.99 8.25 -10.35
N PRO A 57 16.30 9.05 -9.31
CA PRO A 57 17.00 8.57 -8.14
C PRO A 57 16.29 7.36 -7.51
N GLY A 58 17.06 6.29 -7.28
CA GLY A 58 16.58 5.12 -6.56
C GLY A 58 16.33 5.42 -5.07
N ALA A 59 15.92 4.40 -4.32
CA ALA A 59 15.66 4.53 -2.88
C ALA A 59 16.89 4.97 -2.06
N ASN A 60 18.10 4.81 -2.61
CA ASN A 60 19.37 5.26 -2.04
C ASN A 60 19.75 6.70 -2.43
N GLY A 61 18.90 7.41 -3.19
CA GLY A 61 19.16 8.76 -3.69
C GLY A 61 20.15 8.82 -4.86
N VAL A 62 20.66 7.68 -5.33
CA VAL A 62 21.57 7.62 -6.49
C VAL A 62 20.73 7.51 -7.77
N PRO A 63 20.92 8.39 -8.78
CA PRO A 63 20.28 8.25 -10.08
C PRO A 63 20.51 6.88 -10.68
N ILE A 64 19.42 6.20 -11.07
CA ILE A 64 19.51 4.92 -11.76
C ILE A 64 20.02 5.20 -13.18
N LYS A 65 21.10 4.53 -13.59
CA LYS A 65 21.60 4.68 -14.97
C LYS A 65 20.62 4.07 -15.96
N ILE A 66 20.27 4.84 -16.98
CA ILE A 66 19.36 4.48 -18.06
C ILE A 66 20.02 4.78 -19.42
N PRO A 67 19.63 4.13 -20.52
CA PRO A 67 20.12 4.51 -21.84
C PRO A 67 19.78 5.98 -22.15
N CYS A 68 20.69 6.74 -22.74
CA CYS A 68 20.45 8.15 -23.05
C CYS A 68 19.32 8.41 -24.07
N SER A 69 18.92 7.40 -24.84
CA SER A 69 17.74 7.43 -25.71
C SER A 69 16.42 7.36 -24.93
N CYS A 70 16.48 7.14 -23.61
CA CYS A 70 15.34 7.00 -22.74
C CYS A 70 15.19 8.20 -21.78
N PRO A 71 13.97 8.72 -21.59
CA PRO A 71 12.74 8.36 -22.31
C PRO A 71 12.76 8.84 -23.78
N PRO A 72 11.97 8.23 -24.68
CA PRO A 72 11.84 8.71 -26.06
C PRO A 72 11.21 10.11 -26.11
N ASN A 73 11.38 10.81 -27.23
CA ASN A 73 10.63 12.04 -27.47
C ASN A 73 9.12 11.78 -27.40
N ARG A 74 8.35 12.71 -26.82
CA ARG A 74 6.90 12.56 -26.60
C ARG A 74 6.14 12.24 -27.88
N THR A 75 6.52 12.81 -29.02
CA THR A 75 5.87 12.53 -30.31
C THR A 75 6.10 11.09 -30.75
N VAL A 76 7.33 10.58 -30.61
CA VAL A 76 7.67 9.18 -30.94
C VAL A 76 6.91 8.22 -30.03
N PHE A 77 6.84 8.54 -28.74
CA PHE A 77 6.08 7.75 -27.77
C PHE A 77 4.57 7.72 -28.08
N LEU A 78 3.95 8.88 -28.35
CA LEU A 78 2.53 8.96 -28.69
C LEU A 78 2.21 8.19 -29.98
N GLN A 79 3.08 8.26 -30.99
CA GLN A 79 2.91 7.48 -32.21
C GLN A 79 2.94 5.97 -31.92
N ALA A 80 3.87 5.50 -31.10
CA ALA A 80 3.95 4.09 -30.71
C ALA A 80 2.73 3.66 -29.88
N LEU A 81 2.29 4.49 -28.93
CA LEU A 81 1.11 4.22 -28.10
C LEU A 81 -0.15 4.15 -28.94
N ASN A 82 -0.35 5.08 -29.88
CA ASN A 82 -1.47 5.07 -30.83
C ASN A 82 -1.50 3.79 -31.66
N ALA A 83 -0.35 3.37 -32.18
CA ALA A 83 -0.26 2.17 -32.99
C ALA A 83 -0.60 0.92 -32.15
N ASN A 84 -0.07 0.83 -30.93
CA ASN A 84 -0.35 -0.24 -29.98
C ASN A 84 -1.84 -0.30 -29.56
N VAL A 85 -2.45 0.83 -29.23
CA VAL A 85 -3.86 0.90 -28.85
C VAL A 85 -4.77 0.55 -30.02
N ALA A 86 -4.44 1.00 -31.24
CA ALA A 86 -5.17 0.61 -32.45
C ALA A 86 -5.08 -0.90 -32.75
N ALA A 87 -3.94 -1.53 -32.42
CA ALA A 87 -3.76 -2.98 -32.54
C ALA A 87 -4.43 -3.76 -31.39
N GLY A 88 -4.71 -3.13 -30.25
CA GLY A 88 -5.15 -3.79 -29.02
C GLY A 88 -4.07 -4.63 -28.32
N HIS A 89 -2.82 -4.52 -28.77
CA HIS A 89 -1.64 -5.21 -28.26
C HIS A 89 -0.38 -4.43 -28.62
N ALA A 90 0.75 -4.72 -27.96
CA ALA A 90 2.03 -4.14 -28.35
C ALA A 90 2.45 -4.67 -29.73
N ILE A 91 2.60 -3.81 -30.74
CA ILE A 91 2.87 -4.24 -32.13
C ILE A 91 4.15 -5.07 -32.23
N HIS A 92 5.18 -4.69 -31.46
CA HIS A 92 6.44 -5.41 -31.41
C HIS A 92 6.44 -6.57 -30.41
N ASN A 93 5.34 -6.80 -29.69
CA ASN A 93 5.17 -7.94 -28.78
C ASN A 93 3.67 -8.33 -28.69
N PRO A 94 3.12 -9.01 -29.73
CA PRO A 94 1.68 -9.23 -29.85
C PRO A 94 1.02 -10.04 -28.74
N GLY A 95 1.82 -10.79 -27.96
CA GLY A 95 1.33 -11.51 -26.78
C GLY A 95 0.87 -10.60 -25.64
N VAL A 96 1.31 -9.32 -25.63
CA VAL A 96 0.97 -8.36 -24.58
C VAL A 96 -0.19 -7.48 -25.03
N LYS A 97 -1.36 -7.69 -24.42
CA LYS A 97 -2.56 -6.89 -24.69
C LYS A 97 -2.42 -5.48 -24.13
N ILE A 98 -2.98 -4.50 -24.84
CA ILE A 98 -3.01 -3.10 -24.42
C ILE A 98 -4.46 -2.62 -24.40
N SER A 99 -4.87 -2.06 -23.25
CA SER A 99 -6.14 -1.38 -23.07
C SER A 99 -5.87 0.08 -22.72
N PHE A 100 -6.58 1.01 -23.35
CA PHE A 100 -6.46 2.44 -23.08
C PHE A 100 -7.85 3.05 -22.90
N PRO A 101 -8.48 2.85 -21.73
CA PRO A 101 -9.81 3.38 -21.46
C PRO A 101 -9.79 4.91 -21.36
N THR A 102 -10.88 5.54 -21.80
CA THR A 102 -11.00 7.00 -21.91
C THR A 102 -11.74 7.66 -20.74
N ASP A 103 -12.33 6.88 -19.83
CA ASP A 103 -13.00 7.44 -18.66
C ASP A 103 -12.01 7.83 -17.55
N ASN A 104 -12.50 8.56 -16.56
CA ASN A 104 -11.69 9.12 -15.48
C ASN A 104 -11.68 8.27 -14.21
N SER A 105 -12.17 7.02 -14.23
CA SER A 105 -12.08 6.15 -13.07
C SER A 105 -10.62 5.88 -12.70
N THR A 106 -10.36 5.59 -11.43
CA THR A 106 -9.02 5.23 -10.97
C THR A 106 -8.49 4.01 -11.72
N GLN A 107 -9.34 3.00 -11.96
CA GLN A 107 -8.95 1.83 -12.75
C GLN A 107 -8.50 2.24 -14.15
N SER A 108 -9.26 3.10 -14.82
CA SER A 108 -8.92 3.56 -16.16
C SER A 108 -7.64 4.41 -16.20
N GLN A 109 -7.39 5.22 -15.17
CA GLN A 109 -6.12 5.92 -15.02
C GLN A 109 -4.94 4.95 -14.85
N GLN A 110 -5.11 3.91 -14.04
CA GLN A 110 -4.09 2.88 -13.81
C GLN A 110 -3.83 2.05 -15.08
N ASP A 111 -4.87 1.73 -15.85
CA ASP A 111 -4.76 1.01 -17.12
C ASP A 111 -4.00 1.85 -18.16
N ARG A 112 -4.22 3.17 -18.22
CA ARG A 112 -3.45 4.08 -19.09
C ARG A 112 -1.98 4.15 -18.72
N ILE A 113 -1.64 4.18 -17.42
CA ILE A 113 -0.24 4.10 -16.96
C ILE A 113 0.38 2.76 -17.36
N THR A 114 -0.34 1.66 -17.18
CA THR A 114 0.11 0.32 -17.58
C THR A 114 0.34 0.24 -19.09
N ALA A 115 -0.58 0.76 -19.91
CA ALA A 115 -0.43 0.83 -21.36
C ALA A 115 0.77 1.69 -21.80
N ALA A 116 1.00 2.81 -21.13
CA ALA A 116 2.17 3.67 -21.35
C ALA A 116 3.48 2.93 -21.02
N ALA A 117 3.52 2.25 -19.87
CA ALA A 117 4.66 1.45 -19.44
C ALA A 117 4.98 0.29 -20.39
N ILE A 118 3.96 -0.46 -20.82
CA ILE A 118 4.11 -1.55 -21.80
C ILE A 118 4.62 -0.98 -23.13
N THR A 119 4.06 0.13 -23.60
CA THR A 119 4.50 0.77 -24.85
C THR A 119 5.97 1.16 -24.78
N LEU A 120 6.42 1.78 -23.69
CA LEU A 120 7.83 2.13 -23.48
C LEU A 120 8.75 0.92 -23.52
N GLN A 121 8.38 -0.16 -22.83
CA GLN A 121 9.18 -1.38 -22.76
C GLN A 121 9.24 -2.15 -24.08
N ASN A 122 8.28 -1.93 -24.99
CA ASN A 122 8.15 -2.64 -26.26
C ASN A 122 8.35 -1.74 -27.49
N LEU A 123 9.06 -0.61 -27.35
CA LEU A 123 9.25 0.35 -28.45
C LEU A 123 9.97 -0.25 -29.67
N ASN A 124 10.95 -1.13 -29.47
CA ASN A 124 11.75 -1.69 -30.57
C ASN A 124 11.75 -3.23 -30.61
N GLY A 125 10.89 -3.89 -29.83
CA GLY A 125 10.89 -5.34 -29.67
C GLY A 125 10.44 -5.77 -28.28
N PRO A 126 10.21 -7.07 -28.04
CA PRO A 126 9.93 -7.60 -26.70
C PRO A 126 11.05 -7.22 -25.73
N GLY A 127 10.72 -6.41 -24.72
CA GLY A 127 11.69 -5.90 -23.73
C GLY A 127 12.76 -4.93 -24.28
N GLN A 128 12.79 -4.67 -25.58
CA GLN A 128 13.75 -3.80 -26.26
C GLN A 128 13.23 -2.37 -26.33
N GLY A 129 13.09 -1.74 -25.17
CA GLY A 129 12.55 -0.40 -25.05
C GLY A 129 13.17 0.38 -23.90
N CYS A 130 12.46 1.40 -23.44
CA CYS A 130 12.90 2.18 -22.30
C CYS A 130 12.43 1.55 -20.99
N PRO A 131 13.32 1.36 -20.00
CA PRO A 131 12.94 0.79 -18.72
C PRO A 131 12.01 1.77 -17.99
N ILE A 132 11.03 1.28 -17.22
CA ILE A 132 10.03 2.15 -16.56
C ILE A 132 10.70 3.20 -15.66
N VAL A 133 11.84 2.86 -15.04
CA VAL A 133 12.65 3.77 -14.20
C VAL A 133 13.23 4.97 -14.97
N SER A 134 13.18 4.98 -16.31
CA SER A 134 13.47 6.15 -17.13
C SER A 134 12.30 7.15 -17.19
N THR A 135 11.24 6.92 -16.42
CA THR A 135 10.02 7.73 -16.39
C THR A 135 9.46 7.81 -14.98
N THR A 136 8.55 8.76 -14.76
CA THR A 136 7.84 8.94 -13.48
C THR A 136 6.58 8.09 -13.36
N LEU A 137 6.32 7.17 -14.30
CA LEU A 137 5.09 6.37 -14.36
C LEU A 137 4.83 5.55 -13.08
N THR A 138 5.87 5.01 -12.45
CA THR A 138 5.74 4.28 -11.17
C THR A 138 5.22 5.18 -10.06
N ALA A 139 5.76 6.39 -9.94
CA ALA A 139 5.33 7.36 -8.93
C ALA A 139 3.89 7.83 -9.20
N GLN A 140 3.53 8.02 -10.47
CA GLN A 140 2.15 8.37 -10.86
C GLN A 140 1.15 7.27 -10.54
N SER A 141 1.52 6.00 -10.79
CA SER A 141 0.72 4.83 -10.41
C SER A 141 0.44 4.81 -8.91
N GLN A 142 1.48 5.03 -8.11
CA GLN A 142 1.35 5.04 -6.65
C GLN A 142 0.45 6.19 -6.18
N ALA A 143 0.58 7.38 -6.77
CA ALA A 143 -0.27 8.52 -6.45
C ALA A 143 -1.75 8.26 -6.77
N ILE A 144 -2.05 7.59 -7.89
CA ILE A 144 -3.42 7.24 -8.29
C ILE A 144 -4.02 6.18 -7.36
N GLN A 145 -3.26 5.16 -6.98
CA GLN A 145 -3.70 4.14 -6.03
C GLN A 145 -3.96 4.75 -4.64
N ALA A 146 -3.08 5.64 -4.18
CA ALA A 146 -3.28 6.38 -2.94
C ALA A 146 -4.57 7.23 -2.99
N ALA A 147 -4.89 7.82 -4.13
CA ALA A 147 -6.15 8.55 -4.33
C ALA A 147 -7.38 7.63 -4.38
N ALA A 148 -7.27 6.43 -4.96
CA ALA A 148 -8.35 5.44 -5.05
C ALA A 148 -8.81 4.98 -3.67
N ASN A 149 -7.84 4.60 -2.83
CA ASN A 149 -8.06 4.11 -1.48
C ASN A 149 -8.77 5.14 -0.60
N LYS A 150 -8.67 6.43 -0.97
CA LYS A 150 -9.36 7.53 -0.31
C LYS A 150 -10.81 7.70 -0.75
N ALA A 151 -11.11 7.52 -2.05
CA ALA A 151 -12.45 7.75 -2.60
C ALA A 151 -13.49 6.71 -2.13
N SER A 152 -13.07 5.48 -1.85
CA SER A 152 -13.97 4.39 -1.44
C SER A 152 -14.50 4.51 0.00
N SER A 153 -14.17 5.57 0.74
CA SER A 153 -14.50 5.73 2.17
C SER A 153 -15.62 6.76 2.45
N THR A 154 -16.38 7.18 1.44
CA THR A 154 -17.46 8.18 1.63
C THR A 154 -18.79 7.50 2.06
N PRO A 155 -19.40 7.85 3.21
CA PRO A 155 -20.73 7.38 3.60
C PRO A 155 -21.81 7.95 2.66
N SER A 156 -22.73 7.10 2.20
CA SER A 156 -23.84 7.49 1.30
C SER A 156 -24.72 8.58 1.92
N GLN A 157 -24.86 9.71 1.23
CA GLN A 157 -25.74 10.82 1.62
C GLN A 157 -27.20 10.55 1.18
N PRO A 158 -28.23 10.97 1.93
CA PRO A 158 -29.64 10.71 1.58
C PRO A 158 -30.10 11.44 0.31
N GLN A 159 -30.83 10.72 -0.53
CA GLN A 159 -31.42 11.16 -1.80
C GLN A 159 -32.43 12.32 -1.61
N PRO A 160 -32.27 13.47 -2.30
CA PRO A 160 -33.28 14.55 -2.29
C PRO A 160 -34.46 14.25 -3.23
N ALA A 161 -35.67 14.57 -2.76
CA ALA A 161 -36.95 14.49 -3.48
C ALA A 161 -37.16 15.70 -4.45
N PRO A 162 -38.14 15.64 -5.39
CA PRO A 162 -38.07 16.28 -6.71
C PRO A 162 -38.50 17.76 -6.78
N GLN A 163 -38.03 18.39 -7.87
CA GLN A 163 -38.12 19.79 -8.26
C GLN A 163 -39.54 20.38 -8.30
N SER A 164 -39.64 21.66 -7.96
CA SER A 164 -40.74 22.54 -8.39
C SER A 164 -40.22 23.61 -9.34
N SER A 165 -40.90 23.68 -10.48
CA SER A 165 -40.74 24.59 -11.60
C SER A 165 -41.32 25.97 -11.31
N SER A 166 -40.68 27.02 -11.84
CA SER A 166 -41.38 28.27 -12.12
C SER A 166 -40.72 29.00 -13.29
N SER A 167 -41.47 29.01 -14.38
CA SER A 167 -41.37 29.83 -15.58
C SER A 167 -41.77 31.28 -15.29
N SER A 168 -41.11 32.25 -15.92
CA SER A 168 -41.80 33.48 -16.37
C SER A 168 -40.98 34.23 -17.42
N SER A 169 -41.58 34.26 -18.60
CA SER A 169 -41.35 35.10 -19.78
C SER A 169 -41.69 36.58 -19.55
N SER A 170 -41.01 37.50 -20.25
CA SER A 170 -41.57 38.77 -20.77
C SER A 170 -40.69 39.42 -21.84
N SER A 171 -41.35 39.99 -22.84
CA SER A 171 -40.85 40.47 -24.15
C SER A 171 -40.72 42.00 -24.26
N ALA A 172 -39.98 42.42 -25.30
CA ALA A 172 -40.01 43.69 -26.08
C ALA A 172 -39.49 44.98 -25.38
N THR A 173 -38.79 45.95 -25.99
CA THR A 173 -38.78 46.52 -27.37
C THR A 173 -37.49 47.39 -27.56
N PRO A 174 -37.11 47.86 -28.77
CA PRO A 174 -35.75 48.32 -29.11
C PRO A 174 -35.55 49.85 -29.15
N ALA A 175 -34.36 50.35 -28.77
CA ALA A 175 -33.91 51.72 -29.09
C ALA A 175 -32.37 51.90 -29.09
N LYS A 176 -31.86 52.23 -30.30
CA LYS A 176 -30.80 53.18 -30.71
C LYS A 176 -29.40 53.21 -30.03
N PRO A 177 -28.30 53.29 -30.82
CA PRO A 177 -26.93 53.10 -30.32
C PRO A 177 -26.32 54.38 -29.72
N SER A 178 -25.65 54.24 -28.58
CA SER A 178 -24.81 55.27 -27.96
C SER A 178 -23.48 54.66 -27.50
N ALA A 179 -22.43 55.47 -27.65
CA ALA A 179 -21.00 55.20 -27.55
C ALA A 179 -20.53 54.46 -26.27
N PRO A 180 -19.36 53.78 -26.32
CA PRO A 180 -18.89 52.94 -25.22
C PRO A 180 -18.39 53.81 -24.04
N LEU A 181 -19.12 53.77 -22.94
CA LEU A 181 -18.62 54.17 -21.62
C LEU A 181 -18.00 52.95 -20.96
N SER A 182 -16.72 53.06 -20.61
CA SER A 182 -15.91 52.06 -19.94
C SER A 182 -16.61 51.47 -18.72
N ALA A 183 -16.88 50.17 -18.76
CA ALA A 183 -17.29 49.41 -17.60
C ALA A 183 -16.17 49.45 -16.54
N PRO A 184 -16.50 49.61 -15.24
CA PRO A 184 -15.54 49.35 -14.17
C PRO A 184 -15.13 47.87 -14.23
N ALA A 185 -13.83 47.61 -14.26
CA ALA A 185 -13.29 46.26 -14.19
C ALA A 185 -13.79 45.54 -12.92
N PRO A 186 -14.14 44.24 -12.98
CA PRO A 186 -14.34 43.46 -11.76
C PRO A 186 -13.00 43.27 -11.06
N SER A 187 -12.68 44.19 -10.15
CA SER A 187 -11.61 44.03 -9.17
C SER A 187 -12.05 42.99 -8.13
N SER A 188 -11.82 41.72 -8.46
CA SER A 188 -11.80 40.63 -7.49
C SER A 188 -10.58 39.78 -7.80
N THR A 189 -9.39 40.37 -7.66
CA THR A 189 -8.17 39.60 -7.49
C THR A 189 -8.43 38.67 -6.31
N LEU A 190 -8.61 37.38 -6.60
CA LEU A 190 -8.70 36.33 -5.59
C LEU A 190 -7.37 36.30 -4.85
N ALA A 191 -7.27 37.14 -3.81
CA ALA A 191 -6.12 37.19 -2.94
C ALA A 191 -6.04 35.83 -2.26
N ILE A 192 -4.98 35.09 -2.56
CA ILE A 192 -4.69 33.85 -1.86
C ILE A 192 -4.47 34.20 -0.40
N ASP A 193 -5.22 33.58 0.49
CA ASP A 193 -5.02 33.70 1.92
C ASP A 193 -3.62 33.14 2.29
N PRO A 194 -2.69 33.98 2.79
CA PRO A 194 -1.35 33.54 3.17
C PRO A 194 -1.34 32.46 4.26
N ALA A 195 -2.43 32.33 5.05
CA ALA A 195 -2.57 31.31 6.08
C ALA A 195 -2.85 29.91 5.50
N LEU A 196 -3.42 29.83 4.29
CA LEU A 196 -3.67 28.55 3.61
C LEU A 196 -2.43 27.98 2.90
N VAL A 197 -1.34 28.75 2.84
CA VAL A 197 -0.06 28.33 2.25
C VAL A 197 0.83 27.74 3.33
N PRO A 198 1.08 26.41 3.33
CA PRO A 198 2.00 25.80 4.27
C PRO A 198 3.40 26.39 4.17
N ASP A 199 4.14 26.36 5.28
CA ASP A 199 5.55 26.74 5.27
C ASP A 199 6.37 25.77 4.39
N LEU A 200 7.42 26.24 3.74
CA LEU A 200 8.31 25.38 2.95
C LEU A 200 9.26 24.58 3.86
N GLY A 201 9.43 24.99 5.13
CA GLY A 201 10.19 24.25 6.14
C GLY A 201 11.72 24.26 5.96
N LEU A 202 12.23 25.01 4.98
CA LEU A 202 13.65 25.26 4.73
C LEU A 202 13.86 26.75 4.50
N GLN A 203 14.96 27.30 5.01
CA GLN A 203 15.40 28.65 4.70
C GLN A 203 16.34 28.62 3.48
N SER A 204 16.23 29.60 2.60
CA SER A 204 17.20 29.78 1.51
C SER A 204 18.60 30.01 2.08
N GLY A 205 19.63 29.52 1.38
CA GLY A 205 21.01 29.77 1.78
C GLY A 205 21.54 28.88 2.91
N LEU A 206 20.91 27.74 3.20
CA LEU A 206 21.41 26.80 4.21
C LEU A 206 22.72 26.14 3.76
N ASN A 207 23.79 26.33 4.54
CA ASN A 207 25.12 25.74 4.33
C ASN A 207 25.64 25.87 2.88
N PRO A 208 25.91 27.09 2.40
CA PRO A 208 26.43 27.28 1.06
C PRO A 208 27.81 26.63 0.94
N THR A 209 27.98 25.82 -0.09
CA THR A 209 29.24 25.10 -0.40
C THR A 209 30.28 25.98 -1.10
N GLY A 210 29.92 27.21 -1.47
CA GLY A 210 30.74 28.10 -2.29
C GLY A 210 30.63 27.88 -3.80
N THR A 211 30.02 26.78 -4.27
CA THR A 211 29.76 26.52 -5.70
C THR A 211 28.40 27.01 -6.19
N GLY A 212 27.62 27.67 -5.33
CA GLY A 212 26.24 28.07 -5.61
C GLY A 212 25.19 27.05 -5.12
N ASP A 213 25.63 25.91 -4.56
CA ASP A 213 24.76 24.89 -3.98
C ASP A 213 24.68 25.00 -2.45
N CYS A 214 23.49 24.74 -1.93
CA CYS A 214 23.12 24.74 -0.52
C CYS A 214 22.55 23.36 -0.14
N ASP A 215 22.48 23.10 1.16
CA ASP A 215 21.91 21.88 1.71
C ASP A 215 20.37 21.94 1.70
N GLY A 216 19.74 21.00 1.01
CA GLY A 216 18.30 20.75 1.04
C GLY A 216 17.91 19.73 2.12
N ILE A 217 16.70 19.17 2.00
CA ILE A 217 16.27 18.11 2.94
C ILE A 217 17.20 16.90 2.82
N PRO A 218 17.62 16.31 3.96
CA PRO A 218 18.30 15.01 3.96
C PRO A 218 17.51 13.96 3.18
N GLY A 219 18.20 13.27 2.25
CA GLY A 219 17.64 12.11 1.60
C GLY A 219 17.42 10.95 2.57
N SER A 220 16.91 9.83 2.05
CA SER A 220 16.74 8.57 2.80
C SER A 220 18.03 8.03 3.42
N ASN A 221 19.18 8.40 2.85
CA ASN A 221 20.52 8.08 3.34
C ASN A 221 21.03 9.06 4.42
N GLY A 222 20.22 10.04 4.84
CA GLY A 222 20.60 11.07 5.81
C GLY A 222 21.53 12.16 5.26
N VAL A 223 21.93 12.08 3.98
CA VAL A 223 22.79 13.08 3.34
C VAL A 223 21.92 14.21 2.77
N PRO A 224 22.18 15.49 3.09
CA PRO A 224 21.48 16.63 2.50
C PRO A 224 21.55 16.61 0.97
N ILE A 225 20.39 16.70 0.31
CA ILE A 225 20.34 16.82 -1.14
C ILE A 225 20.82 18.21 -1.52
N LYS A 226 21.83 18.33 -2.40
CA LYS A 226 22.29 19.64 -2.87
C LYS A 226 21.24 20.30 -3.75
N ILE A 227 20.94 21.56 -3.45
CA ILE A 227 19.97 22.39 -4.14
C ILE A 227 20.58 23.76 -4.46
N PRO A 228 20.11 24.50 -5.48
CA PRO A 228 20.58 25.87 -5.70
C PRO A 228 20.34 26.74 -4.47
N CYS A 229 21.29 27.59 -4.09
CA CYS A 229 21.15 28.40 -2.88
C CYS A 229 19.97 29.39 -2.90
N GLN A 230 19.47 29.76 -4.08
CA GLN A 230 18.25 30.57 -4.21
C GLN A 230 16.96 29.79 -3.91
N CYS A 231 17.08 28.48 -3.61
CA CYS A 231 15.97 27.59 -3.30
C CYS A 231 15.97 27.22 -1.81
N PRO A 232 14.79 27.22 -1.16
CA PRO A 232 13.49 27.67 -1.67
C PRO A 232 13.41 29.20 -1.88
N PRO A 233 12.49 29.70 -2.72
CA PRO A 233 12.25 31.15 -2.81
C PRO A 233 11.76 31.69 -1.46
N ASN A 234 11.97 32.99 -1.21
CA ASN A 234 11.37 33.62 -0.04
C ASN A 234 9.81 33.58 -0.14
N ARG A 235 9.14 33.64 1.02
CA ARG A 235 7.67 33.49 1.11
C ARG A 235 6.92 34.53 0.28
N THR A 236 7.40 35.77 0.21
CA THR A 236 6.77 36.84 -0.58
C THR A 236 6.82 36.53 -2.07
N THR A 237 7.97 36.13 -2.59
CA THR A 237 8.14 35.71 -3.99
C THR A 237 7.24 34.52 -4.32
N LEU A 238 7.18 33.52 -3.43
CA LEU A 238 6.29 32.37 -3.59
C LEU A 238 4.81 32.78 -3.68
N LEU A 239 4.33 33.61 -2.76
CA LEU A 239 2.94 34.06 -2.74
C LEU A 239 2.57 34.89 -3.98
N ASN A 240 3.48 35.74 -4.44
CA ASN A 240 3.29 36.52 -5.67
C ASN A 240 3.19 35.60 -6.89
N SER A 241 4.09 34.61 -7.03
CA SER A 241 4.03 33.66 -8.13
C SER A 241 2.81 32.74 -8.06
N LEU A 242 2.44 32.29 -6.85
CA LEU A 242 1.26 31.44 -6.66
C LEU A 242 -0.03 32.20 -6.98
N SER A 243 -0.16 33.45 -6.54
CA SER A 243 -1.33 34.28 -6.85
C SER A 243 -1.47 34.53 -8.35
N ALA A 244 -0.37 34.78 -9.06
CA ALA A 244 -0.37 34.88 -10.52
C ALA A 244 -0.82 33.57 -11.19
N ASN A 245 -0.30 32.42 -10.74
CA ASN A 245 -0.66 31.11 -11.27
C ASN A 245 -2.14 30.76 -11.05
N VAL A 246 -2.66 31.03 -9.85
CA VAL A 246 -4.06 30.75 -9.50
C VAL A 246 -5.00 31.68 -10.26
N ALA A 247 -4.65 32.96 -10.41
CA ALA A 247 -5.43 33.90 -11.22
C ALA A 247 -5.47 33.49 -12.70
N ALA A 248 -4.37 32.92 -13.22
CA ALA A 248 -4.32 32.39 -14.59
C ALA A 248 -5.00 31.02 -14.75
N GLY A 249 -5.15 30.24 -13.67
CA GLY A 249 -5.60 28.84 -13.71
C GLY A 249 -4.53 27.86 -14.23
N PHE A 250 -3.31 28.33 -14.46
CA PHE A 250 -2.15 27.57 -14.93
C PHE A 250 -0.85 28.23 -14.46
N ALA A 251 0.27 27.52 -14.49
CA ALA A 251 1.56 28.11 -14.17
C ALA A 251 1.92 29.17 -15.23
N VAL A 252 2.02 30.46 -14.87
CA VAL A 252 2.19 31.56 -15.85
C VAL A 252 3.44 31.40 -16.73
N ASN A 253 4.50 30.82 -16.18
CA ASN A 253 5.75 30.54 -16.90
C ASN A 253 5.78 29.12 -17.52
N ASN A 254 4.73 28.33 -17.35
CA ASN A 254 4.52 27.04 -18.02
C ASN A 254 3.02 26.77 -18.24
N PRO A 255 2.38 27.43 -19.22
CA PRO A 255 0.92 27.42 -19.37
C PRO A 255 0.28 26.05 -19.62
N GLY A 256 1.08 25.05 -20.00
CA GLY A 256 0.62 23.67 -20.15
C GLY A 256 0.25 22.98 -18.83
N VAL A 257 0.69 23.52 -17.67
CA VAL A 257 0.44 22.92 -16.36
C VAL A 257 -0.66 23.69 -15.64
N LYS A 258 -1.81 23.05 -15.43
CA LYS A 258 -2.94 23.62 -14.71
C LYS A 258 -2.64 23.78 -13.22
N VAL A 259 -3.11 24.87 -12.64
CA VAL A 259 -2.96 25.17 -11.21
C VAL A 259 -4.34 25.44 -10.63
N THR A 260 -4.70 24.72 -9.56
CA THR A 260 -5.94 24.95 -8.81
C THR A 260 -5.59 25.10 -7.33
N PHE A 261 -6.23 26.05 -6.65
CA PHE A 261 -5.96 26.34 -5.24
C PHE A 261 -7.27 26.42 -4.46
N PRO A 262 -7.86 25.27 -4.11
CA PRO A 262 -9.11 25.24 -3.37
C PRO A 262 -8.92 25.81 -1.96
N THR A 263 -9.95 26.46 -1.42
CA THR A 263 -9.89 27.20 -0.14
C THR A 263 -10.48 26.45 1.04
N ASP A 264 -11.19 25.34 0.83
CA ASP A 264 -11.77 24.56 1.92
C ASP A 264 -10.71 23.71 2.66
N ASN A 265 -11.08 23.22 3.84
CA ASN A 265 -10.18 22.46 4.72
C ASN A 265 -10.24 20.94 4.51
N SER A 266 -10.86 20.45 3.43
CA SER A 266 -10.79 19.02 3.14
C SER A 266 -9.34 18.60 2.89
N THR A 267 -9.02 17.36 3.22
CA THR A 267 -7.71 16.78 2.89
C THR A 267 -7.40 16.89 1.40
N ASN A 268 -8.43 16.77 0.55
CA ASN A 268 -8.25 16.90 -0.90
C ASN A 268 -7.78 18.31 -1.27
N SER A 269 -8.40 19.32 -0.69
CA SER A 269 -8.04 20.71 -0.92
C SER A 269 -6.68 21.08 -0.34
N GLN A 270 -6.34 20.54 0.83
CA GLN A 270 -4.99 20.67 1.40
C GLN A 270 -3.91 20.07 0.48
N LEU A 271 -4.14 18.87 -0.05
CA LEU A 271 -3.21 18.24 -1.00
C LEU A 271 -3.11 19.01 -2.31
N ALA A 272 -4.24 19.47 -2.86
CA ALA A 272 -4.26 20.29 -4.07
C ALA A 272 -3.47 21.60 -3.87
N ARG A 273 -3.55 22.23 -2.70
CA ARG A 273 -2.73 23.39 -2.34
C ARG A 273 -1.23 23.05 -2.31
N ILE A 274 -0.86 21.92 -1.73
CA ILE A 274 0.54 21.45 -1.74
C ILE A 274 1.03 21.20 -3.18
N THR A 275 0.21 20.56 -4.02
CA THR A 275 0.52 20.34 -5.43
C THR A 275 0.66 21.65 -6.20
N ALA A 276 -0.23 22.62 -5.98
CA ALA A 276 -0.15 23.94 -6.59
C ALA A 276 1.13 24.70 -6.19
N LEU A 277 1.55 24.59 -4.93
CA LEU A 277 2.80 25.13 -4.44
C LEU A 277 4.01 24.46 -5.09
N ALA A 278 4.02 23.13 -5.16
CA ALA A 278 5.07 22.37 -5.82
C ALA A 278 5.22 22.77 -7.30
N ILE A 279 4.11 22.84 -8.04
CA ILE A 279 4.09 23.29 -9.44
C ILE A 279 4.60 24.72 -9.56
N THR A 280 4.15 25.62 -8.68
CA THR A 280 4.58 27.03 -8.69
C THR A 280 6.10 27.13 -8.52
N ILE A 281 6.65 26.42 -7.53
CA ILE A 281 8.07 26.44 -7.20
C ILE A 281 8.92 25.86 -8.33
N GLN A 282 8.47 24.76 -8.96
CA GLN A 282 9.17 24.13 -10.09
C GLN A 282 9.14 24.94 -11.39
N ASN A 283 8.18 25.86 -11.53
CA ASN A 283 7.99 26.65 -12.75
C ASN A 283 8.28 28.15 -12.55
N LEU A 284 9.00 28.54 -11.49
CA LEU A 284 9.25 29.96 -11.18
C LEU A 284 9.90 30.74 -12.33
N ASN A 285 10.83 30.14 -13.09
CA ASN A 285 11.52 30.83 -14.19
C ASN A 285 11.34 30.15 -15.55
N GLY A 286 10.27 29.36 -15.73
CA GLY A 286 9.98 28.62 -16.96
C GLY A 286 9.74 27.13 -16.72
N PRO A 287 9.42 26.35 -17.79
CA PRO A 287 9.13 24.93 -17.67
C PRO A 287 10.29 24.15 -17.05
N GLY A 288 10.12 23.66 -15.82
CA GLY A 288 11.16 22.96 -15.07
C GLY A 288 12.38 23.81 -14.67
N LYS A 289 12.30 25.14 -14.79
CA LYS A 289 13.37 26.09 -14.45
C LYS A 289 13.09 26.80 -13.13
N GLY A 290 12.66 26.06 -12.13
CA GLY A 290 12.39 26.55 -10.78
C GLY A 290 13.22 25.83 -9.73
N CYS A 291 12.74 25.87 -8.50
CA CYS A 291 13.37 25.15 -7.41
C CYS A 291 12.90 23.69 -7.38
N PRO A 292 13.80 22.72 -7.12
CA PRO A 292 13.41 21.33 -6.99
C PRO A 292 12.54 21.14 -5.74
N ILE A 293 11.59 20.21 -5.75
CA ILE A 293 10.73 19.95 -4.56
C ILE A 293 11.57 19.56 -3.33
N ALA A 294 12.74 18.93 -3.54
CA ALA A 294 13.70 18.62 -2.48
C ALA A 294 14.22 19.85 -1.70
N SER A 295 14.02 21.07 -2.21
CA SER A 295 14.27 22.31 -1.46
C SER A 295 13.13 22.69 -0.51
N THR A 296 12.15 21.83 -0.31
CA THR A 296 10.95 22.09 0.51
C THR A 296 10.50 20.83 1.23
N THR A 297 9.77 21.00 2.33
CA THR A 297 9.15 19.91 3.10
C THR A 297 7.79 19.49 2.56
N LEU A 298 7.38 20.01 1.40
CA LEU A 298 6.04 19.80 0.84
C LEU A 298 5.70 18.32 0.64
N THR A 299 6.65 17.48 0.23
CA THR A 299 6.43 16.02 0.11
C THR A 299 6.12 15.38 1.46
N ALA A 300 6.88 15.73 2.50
CA ALA A 300 6.65 15.21 3.85
C ALA A 300 5.30 15.69 4.41
N GLN A 301 4.93 16.94 4.15
CA GLN A 301 3.63 17.49 4.53
C GLN A 301 2.47 16.79 3.81
N ALA A 302 2.60 16.54 2.50
CA ALA A 302 1.60 15.79 1.75
C ALA A 302 1.38 14.39 2.34
N ASN A 303 2.48 13.70 2.66
CA ASN A 303 2.43 12.38 3.30
C ASN A 303 1.77 12.44 4.68
N ALA A 304 2.08 13.46 5.49
CA ALA A 304 1.46 13.65 6.80
C ALA A 304 -0.06 13.90 6.71
N ILE A 305 -0.50 14.71 5.75
CA ILE A 305 -1.92 15.00 5.50
C ILE A 305 -2.65 13.74 5.01
N GLN A 306 -2.01 12.94 4.14
CA GLN A 306 -2.56 11.65 3.71
C GLN A 306 -2.70 10.67 4.87
N ALA A 307 -1.69 10.56 5.72
CA ALA A 307 -1.73 9.73 6.92
C ALA A 307 -2.86 10.18 7.87
N ALA A 308 -3.02 11.49 8.08
CA ALA A 308 -4.10 12.05 8.91
C ALA A 308 -5.50 11.79 8.34
N ALA A 309 -5.66 11.74 7.02
CA ALA A 309 -6.94 11.42 6.39
C ALA A 309 -7.30 9.94 6.46
N ALA A 310 -6.30 9.06 6.28
CA ALA A 310 -6.46 7.63 6.52
C ALA A 310 -6.86 7.38 7.98
N ALA A 311 -6.29 8.13 8.92
CA ALA A 311 -6.66 8.10 10.33
C ALA A 311 -8.11 8.56 10.60
N SER A 312 -8.55 9.65 9.95
CA SER A 312 -9.87 10.24 10.19
C SER A 312 -11.02 9.40 9.63
N SER A 313 -10.80 8.71 8.50
CA SER A 313 -11.79 7.82 7.87
C SER A 313 -12.00 6.52 8.68
N ALA A 314 -10.96 6.00 9.33
CA ALA A 314 -11.08 4.86 10.24
C ALA A 314 -11.92 5.16 11.50
N SER A 315 -11.87 6.40 12.02
CA SER A 315 -12.63 6.83 13.21
C SER A 315 -14.13 6.99 12.96
N ALA A 316 -14.52 7.46 11.77
CA ALA A 316 -15.93 7.65 11.40
C ALA A 316 -16.70 6.32 11.27
N ALA A 317 -16.04 5.24 10.85
CA ALA A 317 -16.67 3.92 10.73
C ALA A 317 -17.01 3.28 12.09
N ALA A 318 -16.18 3.51 13.11
CA ALA A 318 -16.34 2.91 14.45
C ALA A 318 -17.49 3.51 15.28
N SER A 319 -18.01 4.69 14.91
CA SER A 319 -19.02 5.41 15.67
C SER A 319 -20.47 5.09 15.28
N SER A 320 -20.70 4.19 14.30
CA SER A 320 -22.02 3.95 13.70
C SER A 320 -22.78 2.71 14.19
N THR A 321 -22.26 1.95 15.16
CA THR A 321 -22.82 0.63 15.57
C THR A 321 -23.48 0.55 16.96
N SER A 322 -23.79 1.65 17.64
CA SER A 322 -24.41 1.60 18.98
C SER A 322 -25.78 2.31 19.07
N SER A 323 -26.82 1.71 18.50
CA SER A 323 -28.20 1.93 18.98
C SER A 323 -29.16 0.78 18.64
N THR A 324 -29.25 -0.21 19.53
CA THR A 324 -30.51 -0.95 19.78
C THR A 324 -30.42 -1.58 21.16
N SER A 325 -31.21 -1.05 22.09
CA SER A 325 -31.25 -1.46 23.50
C SER A 325 -32.57 -2.19 23.77
N PRO A 326 -32.58 -3.41 24.35
CA PRO A 326 -33.80 -4.01 24.87
C PRO A 326 -33.95 -3.74 26.37
N SER A 327 -35.14 -3.31 26.76
CA SER A 327 -35.55 -2.99 28.13
C SER A 327 -35.89 -4.24 28.94
N THR A 328 -35.43 -4.32 30.20
CA THR A 328 -36.15 -4.98 31.32
C THR A 328 -35.71 -4.43 32.69
N PRO A 329 -36.54 -4.55 33.75
CA PRO A 329 -36.54 -3.64 34.90
C PRO A 329 -35.80 -4.18 36.13
N VAL A 330 -35.21 -3.27 36.91
CA VAL A 330 -34.53 -3.55 38.19
C VAL A 330 -35.45 -3.22 39.37
N VAL A 331 -35.59 -4.20 40.26
CA VAL A 331 -36.23 -4.10 41.58
C VAL A 331 -35.27 -3.46 42.58
N VAL A 332 -35.79 -2.48 43.31
CA VAL A 332 -35.11 -1.70 44.35
C VAL A 332 -35.03 -2.51 45.65
N LYS A 333 -33.87 -2.51 46.33
CA LYS A 333 -33.86 -2.62 47.79
C LYS A 333 -32.62 -2.00 48.43
N SER A 334 -32.88 -0.88 49.10
CA SER A 334 -32.02 -0.16 50.03
C SER A 334 -31.74 -0.98 51.29
N SER A 335 -30.59 -0.77 51.93
CA SER A 335 -30.46 -0.59 53.39
C SER A 335 -29.04 -0.16 53.78
N SER A 336 -29.02 0.95 54.51
CA SER A 336 -27.96 1.58 55.28
C SER A 336 -27.53 0.77 56.51
N SER A 337 -26.28 0.95 56.98
CA SER A 337 -25.98 1.56 58.30
C SER A 337 -24.54 1.28 58.79
N SER A 338 -23.91 2.36 59.23
CA SER A 338 -22.74 2.54 60.11
C SER A 338 -22.74 1.71 61.41
N VAL A 339 -21.58 1.38 62.00
CA VAL A 339 -21.12 1.74 63.39
C VAL A 339 -19.58 1.55 63.52
N ALA A 340 -19.00 2.26 64.49
CA ALA A 340 -17.63 2.66 64.79
C ALA A 340 -16.63 1.65 65.45
N SER A 341 -15.39 2.16 65.58
CA SER A 341 -14.12 1.65 66.17
C SER A 341 -14.14 1.30 67.68
N PRO A 342 -13.06 0.72 68.28
CA PRO A 342 -11.91 1.54 68.75
C PRO A 342 -10.47 0.90 68.76
N THR A 343 -9.48 1.77 68.52
CA THR A 343 -8.18 2.05 69.19
C THR A 343 -7.30 0.97 69.88
N SER A 344 -6.01 0.85 69.46
CA SER A 344 -4.79 0.98 70.33
C SER A 344 -3.41 0.89 69.60
N VAL A 345 -2.65 2.02 69.63
CA VAL A 345 -1.21 2.32 69.93
C VAL A 345 -0.14 1.18 69.82
N VAL A 346 1.12 1.28 69.33
CA VAL A 346 2.26 2.28 69.38
C VAL A 346 3.34 1.99 68.25
N PRO A 347 4.57 2.58 68.14
CA PRO A 347 5.00 3.42 66.99
C PRO A 347 6.27 2.96 66.22
N GLN A 348 6.47 3.33 64.93
CA GLN A 348 7.83 3.57 64.40
C GLN A 348 7.87 4.38 63.09
N SER A 349 8.91 5.19 63.00
CA SER A 349 9.28 6.32 62.11
C SER A 349 9.07 6.21 60.59
N ALA A 350 8.76 7.39 60.02
CA ALA A 350 8.50 7.73 58.61
C ALA A 350 9.80 7.76 57.71
N PRO A 351 9.72 7.96 56.37
CA PRO A 351 9.09 9.12 55.73
C PRO A 351 8.01 8.80 54.68
N THR A 352 6.82 9.35 54.95
CA THR A 352 6.00 10.18 54.06
C THR A 352 6.19 10.04 52.54
N SER A 353 5.34 9.24 51.91
CA SER A 353 4.86 9.46 50.54
C SER A 353 3.44 10.03 50.62
N SER A 354 3.36 11.35 50.79
CA SER A 354 2.12 12.10 50.62
C SER A 354 1.84 12.22 49.13
N SER A 355 0.92 11.37 48.65
CA SER A 355 0.21 11.52 47.40
C SER A 355 -0.65 12.79 47.43
N SER A 356 -0.05 13.89 46.98
CA SER A 356 -0.76 15.12 46.63
C SER A 356 -1.34 14.94 45.22
N SER A 357 -2.65 14.72 45.16
CA SER A 357 -3.45 14.72 43.94
C SER A 357 -3.42 16.10 43.27
N ASN A 358 -2.40 16.35 42.43
CA ASN A 358 -2.42 17.45 41.48
C ASN A 358 -3.25 17.03 40.26
N SER A 359 -4.57 17.11 40.40
CA SER A 359 -5.59 16.68 39.42
C SER A 359 -5.68 17.56 38.16
N ASN A 360 -4.60 18.19 37.72
CA ASN A 360 -4.60 19.14 36.60
C ASN A 360 -3.74 18.70 35.40
N LEU A 361 -3.25 17.45 35.38
CA LEU A 361 -2.64 16.90 34.17
C LEU A 361 -3.76 16.50 33.20
N ALA A 362 -3.77 17.14 32.03
CA ALA A 362 -4.73 16.87 30.96
C ALA A 362 -4.55 15.48 30.32
N ILE A 363 -3.53 14.72 30.74
CA ILE A 363 -3.12 13.46 30.14
C ILE A 363 -3.00 12.40 31.23
N ASP A 364 -3.60 11.23 30.99
CA ASP A 364 -3.38 10.03 31.79
C ASP A 364 -1.97 9.44 31.51
N PRO A 365 -1.06 9.40 32.49
CA PRO A 365 0.29 8.84 32.31
C PRO A 365 0.32 7.38 31.85
N ALA A 366 -0.76 6.62 32.08
CA ALA A 366 -0.90 5.22 31.66
C ALA A 366 -1.12 5.08 30.14
N LEU A 367 -1.67 6.12 29.49
CA LEU A 367 -1.90 6.12 28.04
C LEU A 367 -0.67 6.52 27.23
N VAL A 368 0.38 7.02 27.89
CA VAL A 368 1.64 7.43 27.25
C VAL A 368 2.51 6.20 27.01
N PRO A 369 2.81 5.85 25.74
CA PRO A 369 3.66 4.72 25.40
C PRO A 369 5.03 4.82 26.07
N ASP A 370 5.59 3.68 26.47
CA ASP A 370 6.94 3.64 27.00
C ASP A 370 7.96 4.00 25.90
N LEU A 371 9.04 4.69 26.24
CA LEU A 371 10.09 4.99 25.28
C LEU A 371 10.96 3.76 24.99
N GLY A 372 10.99 2.78 25.90
CA GLY A 372 11.69 1.50 25.74
C GLY A 372 13.22 1.57 25.75
N LEU A 373 13.80 2.76 25.97
CA LEU A 373 15.21 2.97 26.22
C LEU A 373 15.36 3.81 27.50
N GLN A 374 16.36 3.49 28.32
CA GLN A 374 16.74 4.33 29.45
C GLN A 374 17.72 5.42 28.98
N SER A 375 17.64 6.61 29.56
CA SER A 375 18.62 7.67 29.33
C SER A 375 20.01 7.21 29.77
N GLY A 376 21.07 7.62 29.05
CA GLY A 376 22.44 7.37 29.49
C GLY A 376 22.98 5.95 29.24
N LEU A 377 22.42 5.20 28.28
CA LEU A 377 22.92 3.86 27.94
C LEU A 377 24.29 3.96 27.24
N ASN A 378 25.30 3.28 27.81
CA ASN A 378 26.67 3.19 27.30
C ASN A 378 27.28 4.53 26.87
N PRO A 379 27.50 5.48 27.80
CA PRO A 379 28.13 6.74 27.45
C PRO A 379 29.56 6.46 26.95
N THR A 380 29.88 6.96 25.76
CA THR A 380 31.22 6.82 25.16
C THR A 380 32.26 7.77 25.77
N GLY A 381 31.83 8.65 26.68
CA GLY A 381 32.62 9.77 27.18
C GLY A 381 32.68 10.98 26.24
N THR A 382 32.10 10.90 25.03
CA THR A 382 32.02 12.03 24.06
C THR A 382 30.72 12.83 24.15
N GLY A 383 29.82 12.47 25.08
CA GLY A 383 28.46 13.03 25.17
C GLY A 383 27.41 12.26 24.38
N ASP A 384 27.82 11.21 23.65
CA ASP A 384 26.95 10.30 22.91
C ASP A 384 26.70 9.01 23.68
N CYS A 385 25.49 8.49 23.53
CA CYS A 385 25.01 7.25 24.09
C CYS A 385 24.53 6.32 22.96
N ASP A 386 24.40 5.04 23.27
CA ASP A 386 23.92 4.04 22.32
C ASP A 386 22.40 4.08 22.23
N GLY A 387 21.88 4.37 21.03
CA GLY A 387 20.47 4.23 20.67
C GLY A 387 20.13 2.82 20.17
N ILE A 388 18.97 2.68 19.54
CA ILE A 388 18.56 1.39 18.97
C ILE A 388 19.55 0.95 17.89
N PRO A 389 19.95 -0.34 17.84
CA PRO A 389 20.73 -0.89 16.75
C PRO A 389 20.10 -0.61 15.38
N GLY A 390 20.89 -0.11 14.44
CA GLY A 390 20.47 0.02 13.05
C GLY A 390 20.32 -1.34 12.36
N SER A 391 19.96 -1.34 11.08
CA SER A 391 19.82 -2.57 10.27
C SER A 391 21.11 -3.38 10.13
N ASN A 392 22.25 -2.76 10.38
CA ASN A 392 23.58 -3.39 10.43
C ASN A 392 23.95 -3.95 11.82
N GLY A 393 23.04 -3.87 12.81
CA GLY A 393 23.28 -4.30 14.19
C GLY A 393 24.16 -3.33 15.01
N VAL A 394 24.60 -2.21 14.43
CA VAL A 394 25.42 -1.21 15.14
C VAL A 394 24.48 -0.19 15.82
N PRO A 395 24.62 0.06 17.14
CA PRO A 395 23.87 1.10 17.83
C PRO A 395 24.03 2.47 17.18
N ILE A 396 22.92 3.13 16.89
CA ILE A 396 22.92 4.50 16.37
C ILE A 396 23.29 5.43 17.52
N LYS A 397 24.32 6.27 17.35
CA LYS A 397 24.72 7.24 18.37
C LYS A 397 23.65 8.34 18.53
N ILE A 398 23.26 8.60 19.78
CA ILE A 398 22.28 9.61 20.16
C ILE A 398 22.84 10.47 21.29
N PRO A 399 22.38 11.72 21.48
CA PRO A 399 22.77 12.52 22.64
C PRO A 399 22.41 11.79 23.94
N CYS A 400 23.28 11.80 24.95
CA CYS A 400 23.02 11.08 26.20
C CYS A 400 21.82 11.60 27.00
N GLN A 401 21.34 12.82 26.72
CA GLN A 401 20.10 13.36 27.28
C GLN A 401 18.83 12.77 26.63
N CYS A 402 18.99 11.90 25.62
CA CYS A 402 17.91 11.26 24.89
C CYS A 402 17.90 9.75 25.15
N PRO A 403 16.73 9.16 25.45
CA PRO A 403 15.46 9.83 25.70
C PRO A 403 15.46 10.66 27.01
N PRO A 404 14.60 11.69 27.17
CA PRO A 404 14.42 12.36 28.45
C PRO A 404 13.82 11.38 29.47
N ASP A 405 13.92 11.71 30.76
CA ASP A 405 13.18 10.94 31.77
C ASP A 405 11.66 11.07 31.57
N ARG A 406 10.92 10.06 32.04
CA ARG A 406 9.47 9.96 31.85
C ARG A 406 8.72 11.17 32.42
N THR A 407 9.18 11.75 33.52
CA THR A 407 8.52 12.91 34.14
C THR A 407 8.67 14.15 33.26
N THR A 408 9.88 14.39 32.74
CA THR A 408 10.15 15.48 31.78
C THR A 408 9.30 15.34 30.51
N LEU A 409 9.20 14.12 29.96
CA LEU A 409 8.33 13.86 28.81
C LEU A 409 6.85 14.17 29.13
N LEU A 410 6.33 13.66 30.25
CA LEU A 410 4.93 13.85 30.63
C LEU A 410 4.56 15.32 30.82
N ASN A 411 5.45 16.10 31.44
CA ASN A 411 5.25 17.54 31.62
C ASN A 411 5.20 18.27 30.27
N ALA A 412 6.14 17.98 29.37
CA ALA A 412 6.17 18.58 28.04
C ALA A 412 4.95 18.17 27.19
N LEU A 413 4.57 16.90 27.23
CA LEU A 413 3.41 16.38 26.51
C LEU A 413 2.12 17.00 27.05
N SER A 414 1.97 17.13 28.36
CA SER A 414 0.80 17.79 28.97
C SER A 414 0.68 19.25 28.55
N ALA A 415 1.79 20.00 28.50
CA ALA A 415 1.78 21.39 28.03
C ALA A 415 1.37 21.47 26.55
N ASN A 416 1.91 20.58 25.72
CA ASN A 416 1.60 20.48 24.30
C ASN A 416 0.12 20.16 24.02
N VAL A 417 -0.43 19.17 24.73
CA VAL A 417 -1.84 18.78 24.56
C VAL A 417 -2.78 19.88 25.06
N ALA A 418 -2.45 20.54 26.17
CA ALA A 418 -3.23 21.68 26.66
C ALA A 418 -3.22 22.86 25.68
N ALA A 419 -2.12 23.07 24.95
CA ALA A 419 -2.00 24.08 23.92
C ALA A 419 -2.65 23.67 22.58
N GLY A 420 -2.89 22.37 22.36
CA GLY A 420 -3.32 21.82 21.06
C GLY A 420 -2.23 21.84 19.98
N HIS A 421 -0.99 22.21 20.33
CA HIS A 421 0.18 22.30 19.46
C HIS A 421 1.46 22.13 20.28
N ALA A 422 2.59 21.87 19.62
CA ALA A 422 3.88 21.84 20.31
C ALA A 422 4.23 23.24 20.84
N VAL A 423 4.34 23.44 22.16
CA VAL A 423 4.54 24.77 22.77
C VAL A 423 5.81 25.46 22.28
N ASN A 424 6.83 24.68 21.95
CA ASN A 424 8.09 25.15 21.41
C ASN A 424 8.14 25.18 19.88
N ASN A 425 7.05 24.79 19.21
CA ASN A 425 6.90 24.82 17.75
C ASN A 425 5.40 24.90 17.37
N SER A 426 4.81 26.09 17.54
CA SER A 426 3.36 26.30 17.42
C SER A 426 2.77 26.00 16.04
N GLY A 427 3.61 25.84 15.02
CA GLY A 427 3.17 25.38 13.69
C GLY A 427 2.81 23.89 13.62
N VAL A 428 3.11 23.10 14.67
CA VAL A 428 2.84 21.67 14.69
C VAL A 428 1.71 21.36 15.66
N ALA A 429 0.54 21.00 15.14
CA ALA A 429 -0.61 20.59 15.93
C ALA A 429 -0.36 19.24 16.64
N ILE A 430 -0.89 19.10 17.85
CA ILE A 430 -0.81 17.87 18.65
C ILE A 430 -2.21 17.45 19.06
N SER A 431 -2.53 16.17 18.85
CA SER A 431 -3.76 15.53 19.30
C SER A 431 -3.41 14.29 20.12
N PHE A 432 -4.01 14.14 21.30
CA PHE A 432 -3.78 13.01 22.20
C PHE A 432 -5.11 12.37 22.60
N PRO A 433 -5.69 11.53 21.71
CA PRO A 433 -6.98 10.89 21.99
C PRO A 433 -6.87 9.85 23.11
N THR A 434 -7.93 9.72 23.92
CA THR A 434 -7.94 8.90 25.13
C THR A 434 -8.56 7.51 24.94
N ASP A 435 -9.20 7.23 23.81
CA ASP A 435 -9.78 5.91 23.56
C ASP A 435 -8.72 4.85 23.18
N ASN A 436 -9.10 3.58 23.23
CA ASN A 436 -8.20 2.45 23.00
C ASN A 436 -8.19 1.94 21.56
N SER A 437 -8.75 2.68 20.60
CA SER A 437 -8.63 2.28 19.20
C SER A 437 -7.15 2.26 18.78
N THR A 438 -6.82 1.39 17.82
CA THR A 438 -5.50 1.38 17.18
C THR A 438 -5.10 2.78 16.71
N GLN A 439 -6.05 3.50 16.11
CA GLN A 439 -5.77 4.84 15.60
C GLN A 439 -5.41 5.81 16.71
N SER A 440 -6.12 5.75 17.84
CA SER A 440 -5.82 6.58 19.00
C SER A 440 -4.49 6.23 19.64
N GLN A 441 -4.14 4.94 19.68
CA GLN A 441 -2.79 4.50 20.10
C GLN A 441 -1.69 5.05 19.17
N LEU A 442 -1.88 5.00 17.86
CA LEU A 442 -0.94 5.57 16.89
C LEU A 442 -0.83 7.10 17.02
N ASN A 443 -1.95 7.80 17.17
CA ASN A 443 -1.96 9.25 17.38
C ASN A 443 -1.22 9.64 18.67
N ARG A 444 -1.37 8.86 19.75
CA ARG A 444 -0.61 9.06 20.99
C ARG A 444 0.89 8.86 20.77
N ILE A 445 1.30 7.83 20.02
CA ILE A 445 2.71 7.66 19.62
C ILE A 445 3.19 8.88 18.84
N THR A 446 2.44 9.33 17.83
CA THR A 446 2.80 10.52 17.03
C THR A 446 2.93 11.76 17.91
N ALA A 447 2.01 12.01 18.84
CA ALA A 447 2.08 13.13 19.77
C ALA A 447 3.33 13.08 20.68
N VAL A 448 3.71 11.89 21.16
CA VAL A 448 4.95 11.69 21.91
C VAL A 448 6.17 11.97 21.04
N VAL A 449 6.20 11.47 19.80
CA VAL A 449 7.30 11.72 18.85
C VAL A 449 7.46 13.21 18.55
N ILE A 450 6.36 13.92 18.27
CA ILE A 450 6.38 15.37 18.02
C ILE A 450 6.89 16.10 19.26
N THR A 451 6.42 15.70 20.45
CA THR A 451 6.87 16.29 21.71
C THR A 451 8.37 16.11 21.89
N LEU A 452 8.88 14.89 21.72
CA LEU A 452 10.32 14.57 21.81
C LEU A 452 11.15 15.41 20.85
N GLN A 453 10.73 15.54 19.59
CA GLN A 453 11.45 16.29 18.55
C GLN A 453 11.46 17.80 18.79
N ASN A 454 10.52 18.33 19.59
CA ASN A 454 10.36 19.76 19.86
C ASN A 454 10.60 20.12 21.33
N LEU A 455 11.25 19.25 22.12
CA LEU A 455 11.46 19.47 23.56
C LEU A 455 12.16 20.80 23.89
N ASN A 456 13.10 21.25 23.07
CA ASN A 456 13.91 22.45 23.30
C ASN A 456 13.81 23.48 22.15
N GLY A 457 12.76 23.41 21.33
CA GLY A 457 12.58 24.28 20.16
C GLY A 457 12.30 23.51 18.87
N PRO A 458 12.01 24.20 17.75
CA PRO A 458 11.72 23.57 16.47
C PRO A 458 12.89 22.69 16.00
N GLY A 459 12.67 21.37 15.96
CA GLY A 459 13.69 20.37 15.58
C GLY A 459 14.86 20.26 16.57
N LYS A 460 14.75 20.86 17.76
CA LYS A 460 15.75 20.77 18.84
C LYS A 460 15.20 19.88 19.93
N GLY A 461 15.37 18.58 19.75
CA GLY A 461 14.84 17.58 20.67
C GLY A 461 15.50 16.23 20.47
N CYS A 462 14.87 15.19 20.99
CA CYS A 462 15.38 13.84 20.88
C CYS A 462 14.98 13.20 19.55
N PRO A 463 15.94 12.60 18.80
CA PRO A 463 15.64 11.97 17.53
C PRO A 463 14.81 10.71 17.74
N LEU A 464 13.99 10.32 16.77
CA LEU A 464 13.09 9.15 16.90
C LEU A 464 13.84 7.86 17.25
N VAL A 465 15.07 7.70 16.72
CA VAL A 465 15.97 6.56 16.98
C VAL A 465 16.44 6.43 18.44
N SER A 466 16.19 7.44 19.28
CA SER A 466 16.41 7.38 20.73
C SER A 466 15.28 6.66 21.48
N THR A 467 14.28 6.14 20.77
CA THR A 467 13.11 5.48 21.36
C THR A 467 12.66 4.30 20.52
N THR A 468 11.93 3.37 21.13
CA THR A 468 11.33 2.22 20.45
C THR A 468 9.97 2.52 19.82
N LEU A 469 9.55 3.80 19.80
CA LEU A 469 8.23 4.23 19.37
C LEU A 469 7.91 3.87 17.90
N ALA A 470 8.92 3.88 17.02
CA ALA A 470 8.74 3.45 15.63
C ALA A 470 8.35 1.97 15.52
N ALA A 471 9.04 1.11 16.28
CA ALA A 471 8.73 -0.32 16.32
C ALA A 471 7.37 -0.58 16.99
N GLN A 472 7.03 0.16 18.04
CA GLN A 472 5.72 0.07 18.69
C GLN A 472 4.58 0.48 17.75
N ALA A 473 4.74 1.57 16.99
CA ALA A 473 3.76 1.99 15.99
C ALA A 473 3.54 0.89 14.94
N GLN A 474 4.62 0.29 14.46
CA GLN A 474 4.55 -0.82 13.51
C GLN A 474 3.86 -2.06 14.12
N ALA A 475 4.15 -2.40 15.37
CA ALA A 475 3.51 -3.51 16.07
C ALA A 475 1.99 -3.29 16.23
N ILE A 476 1.57 -2.06 16.55
CA ILE A 476 0.15 -1.68 16.66
C ILE A 476 -0.55 -1.78 15.30
N GLN A 477 0.08 -1.35 14.22
CA GLN A 477 -0.45 -1.49 12.85
C GLN A 477 -0.64 -2.97 12.47
N ASN A 478 0.34 -3.80 12.80
CA ASN A 478 0.27 -5.24 12.58
C ASN A 478 -0.84 -5.88 13.44
N ALA A 479 -0.98 -5.49 14.71
CA ALA A 479 -2.00 -6.01 15.63
C ALA A 479 -3.43 -5.58 15.29
N ALA A 480 -3.62 -4.39 14.73
CA ALA A 480 -4.91 -3.92 14.24
C ALA A 480 -5.41 -4.73 13.04
N SER A 481 -4.46 -5.11 12.19
CA SER A 481 -4.69 -6.01 11.07
C SER A 481 -5.10 -7.41 11.57
N ALA A 482 -4.62 -7.83 12.75
CA ALA A 482 -5.00 -9.09 13.39
C ALA A 482 -6.35 -9.04 14.14
N SER A 483 -6.67 -7.94 14.84
CA SER A 483 -7.85 -7.84 15.73
C SER A 483 -9.20 -7.70 14.99
N SER A 484 -9.17 -7.24 13.74
CA SER A 484 -10.38 -7.14 12.89
C SER A 484 -10.94 -8.51 12.46
N SER A 485 -10.26 -9.62 12.80
CA SER A 485 -10.65 -10.98 12.41
C SER A 485 -11.50 -11.75 13.44
N LEU A 486 -11.75 -11.20 14.64
CA LEU A 486 -12.30 -11.96 15.78
C LEU A 486 -13.78 -11.75 16.13
N THR A 487 -14.57 -11.04 15.33
CA THR A 487 -16.01 -10.83 15.63
C THR A 487 -16.93 -11.31 14.50
N GLN A 488 -17.23 -12.60 14.49
CA GLN A 488 -18.46 -13.10 13.87
C GLN A 488 -19.14 -14.13 14.79
N PRO A 489 -20.37 -13.87 15.28
CA PRO A 489 -21.10 -14.82 16.12
C PRO A 489 -21.53 -16.03 15.29
N SER A 490 -21.18 -17.22 15.78
CA SER A 490 -21.53 -18.51 15.20
C SER A 490 -23.04 -18.72 15.22
N SER A 491 -23.68 -18.74 14.05
CA SER A 491 -25.04 -19.25 13.87
C SER A 491 -25.01 -20.78 13.92
N THR A 492 -25.72 -21.33 14.90
CA THR A 492 -25.88 -22.77 15.14
C THR A 492 -26.44 -23.50 13.91
N PRO A 493 -25.83 -24.61 13.45
CA PRO A 493 -26.42 -25.44 12.42
C PRO A 493 -27.44 -26.43 13.02
N VAL A 494 -28.60 -26.48 12.35
CA VAL A 494 -29.67 -27.46 12.56
C VAL A 494 -29.18 -28.86 12.19
N VAL A 495 -29.35 -29.81 13.12
CA VAL A 495 -29.01 -31.23 12.99
C VAL A 495 -30.07 -31.99 12.18
N PRO A 496 -29.70 -32.78 11.15
CA PRO A 496 -30.52 -33.92 10.73
C PRO A 496 -30.05 -35.21 11.43
N ARG A 497 -30.91 -35.65 12.34
CA ARG A 497 -31.27 -37.02 12.75
C ARG A 497 -30.35 -38.17 12.29
N ALA A 498 -29.76 -38.80 13.30
CA ALA A 498 -28.96 -40.03 13.28
C ALA A 498 -29.64 -41.24 12.62
N LYS A 499 -28.82 -42.08 11.97
CA LYS A 499 -29.07 -43.51 11.81
C LYS A 499 -28.09 -44.30 12.67
N THR A 500 -28.65 -44.94 13.68
CA THR A 500 -28.04 -45.79 14.68
C THR A 500 -27.51 -47.08 14.06
N THR A 501 -26.25 -47.42 14.31
CA THR A 501 -25.81 -48.82 14.38
C THR A 501 -24.74 -48.98 15.46
N THR A 502 -25.16 -49.68 16.50
CA THR A 502 -24.46 -50.11 17.71
C THR A 502 -23.53 -51.28 17.40
N SER A 503 -22.31 -51.31 17.97
CA SER A 503 -21.55 -52.49 18.51
C SER A 503 -20.10 -52.04 18.78
N SER A 504 -19.69 -51.73 20.02
CA SER A 504 -19.26 -52.63 21.11
C SER A 504 -17.77 -53.05 21.05
N SER A 505 -17.00 -52.55 22.04
CA SER A 505 -15.87 -53.22 22.76
C SER A 505 -14.57 -53.46 21.97
N ALA A 506 -13.33 -53.39 22.49
CA ALA A 506 -12.79 -53.33 23.85
C ALA A 506 -11.34 -52.79 23.81
N ALA A 507 -10.85 -52.37 24.98
CA ALA A 507 -9.48 -51.96 25.28
C ALA A 507 -8.42 -53.04 24.97
N SER A 508 -7.17 -52.63 24.72
CA SER A 508 -5.95 -53.08 25.44
C SER A 508 -4.68 -52.46 24.86
N THR A 509 -3.86 -51.89 25.75
CA THR A 509 -2.41 -51.65 25.62
C THR A 509 -1.65 -52.97 25.37
N PRO A 510 -0.46 -52.94 24.74
CA PRO A 510 0.77 -53.09 25.54
C PRO A 510 2.05 -52.39 24.97
N THR A 511 2.85 -51.81 25.87
CA THR A 511 4.32 -51.93 25.90
C THR A 511 4.68 -53.33 26.45
N PRO A 512 5.86 -53.98 26.20
CA PRO A 512 7.17 -53.38 26.47
C PRO A 512 8.41 -53.94 25.70
N THR A 513 9.58 -53.38 26.08
CA THR A 513 10.92 -54.03 26.24
C THR A 513 11.94 -54.08 25.10
N SER A 514 12.99 -53.29 25.34
CA SER A 514 14.43 -53.44 25.13
C SER A 514 15.02 -54.76 24.62
N GLY A 515 16.05 -54.62 23.78
CA GLY A 515 17.08 -55.63 23.51
C GLY A 515 18.24 -55.11 22.68
N SER A 516 19.38 -54.90 23.34
CA SER A 516 20.77 -54.78 22.80
C SER A 516 21.09 -55.93 21.82
N THR A 517 22.02 -55.90 20.85
CA THR A 517 23.46 -55.58 20.90
C THR A 517 24.04 -55.76 19.48
N ASP A 518 25.04 -54.92 19.15
CA ASP A 518 26.32 -55.22 18.48
C ASP A 518 26.53 -55.66 17.01
N LEU A 519 27.61 -55.04 16.50
CA LEU A 519 28.64 -55.48 15.55
C LEU A 519 28.47 -55.31 14.02
N ALA A 520 29.13 -54.23 13.55
CA ALA A 520 30.29 -54.23 12.64
C ALA A 520 30.14 -54.40 11.11
N SER A 521 30.93 -53.54 10.45
CA SER A 521 31.61 -53.70 9.14
C SER A 521 30.96 -53.07 7.91
N ALA A 522 31.53 -51.91 7.53
CA ALA A 522 31.73 -51.48 6.14
C ALA A 522 32.86 -52.33 5.48
N PRO A 523 33.32 -52.09 4.23
CA PRO A 523 32.83 -51.22 3.14
C PRO A 523 32.76 -51.95 1.77
N ALA A 524 32.23 -51.30 0.72
CA ALA A 524 32.91 -51.12 -0.58
C ALA A 524 31.98 -50.60 -1.68
N SER A 525 32.58 -49.73 -2.49
CA SER A 525 32.09 -49.01 -3.65
C SER A 525 31.72 -49.90 -4.84
N GLY A 526 30.82 -49.43 -5.70
CA GLY A 526 30.52 -50.06 -6.99
C GLY A 526 29.63 -49.21 -7.88
N THR A 527 30.25 -48.31 -8.63
CA THR A 527 29.73 -47.57 -9.79
C THR A 527 29.32 -48.54 -10.91
N SER A 528 28.16 -48.35 -11.56
CA SER A 528 27.97 -48.58 -13.00
C SER A 528 26.65 -47.97 -13.51
N SER A 529 26.78 -47.09 -14.48
CA SER A 529 25.74 -46.55 -15.37
C SER A 529 25.32 -47.58 -16.43
N SER A 530 24.09 -47.47 -16.98
CA SER A 530 23.64 -47.81 -18.37
C SER A 530 22.09 -47.85 -18.38
N SER A 531 21.33 -46.90 -18.93
CA SER A 531 21.04 -46.58 -20.34
C SER A 531 20.08 -47.56 -21.08
N SER A 532 18.94 -47.00 -21.51
CA SER A 532 18.29 -47.17 -22.84
C SER A 532 17.14 -48.17 -23.08
N GLN A 533 15.98 -47.58 -23.45
CA GLN A 533 15.05 -47.91 -24.56
C GLN A 533 14.22 -49.21 -24.50
N SER A 534 12.87 -49.11 -24.44
CA SER A 534 11.90 -48.99 -25.57
C SER A 534 11.82 -50.26 -26.42
N VAL A 535 10.66 -50.97 -26.50
CA VAL A 535 9.63 -50.87 -27.58
C VAL A 535 8.38 -51.77 -27.28
N ASN A 536 7.19 -51.18 -27.48
CA ASN A 536 5.96 -51.63 -28.17
C ASN A 536 5.10 -52.89 -27.87
N ASN A 537 3.79 -52.54 -27.73
CA ASN A 537 2.55 -53.04 -28.38
C ASN A 537 1.83 -54.34 -27.95
N GLY A 538 0.52 -54.18 -27.69
CA GLY A 538 -0.49 -54.95 -28.45
C GLY A 538 -1.82 -55.35 -27.76
N ASN A 539 -2.81 -54.44 -27.79
CA ASN A 539 -4.26 -54.62 -28.05
C ASN A 539 -5.18 -55.64 -27.31
N ALA A 540 -6.26 -55.09 -26.72
CA ALA A 540 -7.72 -55.33 -26.94
C ALA A 540 -8.50 -55.20 -25.60
N ALA A 541 -9.75 -54.71 -25.45
CA ALA A 541 -10.75 -53.94 -26.20
C ALA A 541 -11.74 -53.38 -25.12
N PRO A 542 -12.66 -52.43 -25.44
CA PRO A 542 -13.16 -51.43 -24.51
C PRO A 542 -14.47 -51.83 -23.80
N SER A 543 -14.59 -51.44 -22.53
CA SER A 543 -15.86 -51.44 -21.80
C SER A 543 -16.31 -50.01 -21.56
N SER A 544 -17.42 -49.66 -22.20
CA SER A 544 -18.16 -48.42 -22.08
C SER A 544 -18.85 -48.32 -20.72
N SER A 545 -18.41 -47.39 -19.87
CA SER A 545 -19.17 -46.92 -18.72
C SER A 545 -19.51 -45.45 -18.91
N SER A 546 -20.80 -45.21 -19.09
CA SER A 546 -21.49 -43.93 -19.08
C SER A 546 -21.15 -43.11 -17.83
N SER A 547 -20.40 -42.03 -18.02
CA SER A 547 -20.23 -40.98 -17.02
C SER A 547 -21.40 -40.01 -17.08
N THR A 548 -22.17 -39.98 -16.00
CA THR A 548 -23.18 -38.97 -15.73
C THR A 548 -22.44 -37.64 -15.50
N SER A 549 -22.53 -36.74 -16.47
CA SER A 549 -21.97 -35.39 -16.45
C SER A 549 -22.66 -34.57 -15.36
N SER A 550 -22.07 -34.56 -14.17
CA SER A 550 -22.28 -33.50 -13.19
C SER A 550 -21.20 -32.47 -13.45
N ASN A 551 -21.58 -31.21 -13.63
CA ASN A 551 -20.66 -30.10 -13.84
C ASN A 551 -19.86 -29.86 -12.55
N ASP A 552 -18.78 -30.62 -12.38
CA ASP A 552 -17.83 -30.54 -11.27
C ASP A 552 -16.64 -29.68 -11.70
N SER A 553 -16.92 -28.40 -11.98
CA SER A 553 -15.93 -27.43 -12.48
C SER A 553 -15.14 -26.73 -11.37
N ASP A 554 -15.35 -27.10 -10.10
CA ASP A 554 -14.80 -26.39 -8.93
C ASP A 554 -13.61 -27.10 -8.26
N ILE A 555 -13.13 -28.22 -8.83
CA ILE A 555 -11.99 -28.97 -8.27
C ILE A 555 -10.71 -28.59 -9.02
N ILE A 556 -9.74 -27.98 -8.31
CA ILE A 556 -8.38 -27.76 -8.82
C ILE A 556 -7.76 -29.11 -9.17
N ASP A 557 -7.21 -29.26 -10.39
CA ASP A 557 -6.44 -30.45 -10.76
C ASP A 557 -5.25 -30.62 -9.81
N PRO A 558 -5.18 -31.69 -8.99
CA PRO A 558 -4.10 -31.90 -8.03
C PRO A 558 -2.69 -31.94 -8.65
N ASN A 559 -2.61 -32.22 -9.95
CA ASN A 559 -1.35 -32.24 -10.70
C ASN A 559 -0.90 -30.84 -11.13
N SER A 560 -1.79 -29.85 -11.12
CA SER A 560 -1.47 -28.45 -11.44
C SER A 560 -0.94 -27.66 -10.23
N ILE A 561 -1.03 -28.24 -9.04
CA ILE A 561 -0.56 -27.65 -7.78
C ILE A 561 0.95 -27.81 -7.68
N PRO A 562 1.71 -26.70 -7.52
CA PRO A 562 3.16 -26.78 -7.39
C PRO A 562 3.59 -27.66 -6.22
N ASP A 563 4.66 -28.43 -6.40
CA ASP A 563 5.23 -29.23 -5.32
C ASP A 563 5.81 -28.31 -4.23
N LEU A 564 5.47 -28.59 -2.97
CA LEU A 564 5.99 -27.86 -1.81
C LEU A 564 7.49 -28.13 -1.61
N GLY A 565 8.01 -29.26 -2.09
CA GLY A 565 9.45 -29.56 -2.13
C GLY A 565 10.15 -29.71 -0.77
N GLY A 566 9.39 -29.77 0.34
CA GLY A 566 9.89 -29.96 1.70
C GLY A 566 9.07 -31.00 2.46
N VAL A 567 9.67 -31.63 3.47
CA VAL A 567 8.98 -32.52 4.40
C VAL A 567 8.93 -31.82 5.76
N ALA A 568 7.80 -31.88 6.46
CA ALA A 568 7.70 -31.36 7.82
C ALA A 568 8.67 -32.09 8.76
N GLY A 569 9.10 -31.43 9.84
CA GLY A 569 9.84 -32.11 10.90
C GLY A 569 11.32 -32.40 10.62
N VAL A 570 11.95 -31.79 9.61
CA VAL A 570 13.37 -32.04 9.31
C VAL A 570 14.27 -31.38 10.36
N ASN A 571 15.16 -32.16 10.98
CA ASN A 571 16.15 -31.72 11.98
C ASN A 571 15.55 -30.84 13.10
N PRO A 572 14.65 -31.39 13.94
CA PRO A 572 14.05 -30.64 15.03
C PRO A 572 15.14 -30.24 16.05
N THR A 573 15.15 -28.97 16.44
CA THR A 573 16.10 -28.43 17.45
C THR A 573 15.69 -28.73 18.88
N GLY A 574 14.51 -29.32 19.09
CA GLY A 574 13.89 -29.48 20.41
C GLY A 574 13.14 -28.24 20.91
N THR A 575 13.19 -27.10 20.20
CA THR A 575 12.47 -25.85 20.56
C THR A 575 11.18 -25.64 19.76
N GLY A 576 10.74 -26.65 18.99
CA GLY A 576 9.61 -26.53 18.05
C GLY A 576 9.98 -25.97 16.67
N GLU A 577 11.26 -25.69 16.45
CA GLU A 577 11.80 -25.27 15.14
C GLU A 577 12.50 -26.41 14.42
N CYS A 578 12.35 -26.43 13.10
CA CYS A 578 12.91 -27.38 12.17
C CYS A 578 13.67 -26.64 11.05
N ASP A 579 14.52 -27.35 10.33
CA ASP A 579 15.23 -26.81 9.17
C ASP A 579 14.29 -26.67 7.97
N GLY A 580 14.12 -25.45 7.47
CA GLY A 580 13.43 -25.17 6.23
C GLY A 580 14.25 -25.60 5.00
N VAL A 581 13.59 -25.72 3.85
CA VAL A 581 14.22 -26.17 2.60
C VAL A 581 15.14 -25.08 2.02
N VAL A 582 14.87 -23.82 2.34
CA VAL A 582 15.67 -22.68 1.88
C VAL A 582 16.84 -22.42 2.85
N LYS A 583 18.04 -22.27 2.27
CA LYS A 583 19.26 -21.89 3.01
C LYS A 583 19.47 -20.39 2.96
N GLN A 584 19.95 -19.83 4.06
CA GLN A 584 20.45 -18.46 4.16
C GLN A 584 21.75 -18.30 3.35
N SER A 585 22.23 -17.06 3.19
CA SER A 585 23.48 -16.74 2.48
C SER A 585 24.73 -17.38 3.11
N ASN A 586 24.69 -17.71 4.40
CA ASN A 586 25.75 -18.44 5.11
C ASN A 586 25.66 -19.98 4.93
N GLY A 587 24.71 -20.47 4.12
CA GLY A 587 24.50 -21.89 3.86
C GLY A 587 23.69 -22.65 4.91
N GLN A 588 23.29 -22.00 6.02
CA GLN A 588 22.44 -22.64 7.04
C GLN A 588 20.96 -22.62 6.63
N PRO A 589 20.20 -23.70 6.88
CA PRO A 589 18.75 -23.70 6.70
C PRO A 589 18.07 -22.57 7.49
N ILE A 590 17.03 -21.96 6.92
CA ILE A 590 16.16 -21.04 7.65
C ILE A 590 15.32 -21.86 8.63
N LYS A 591 15.28 -21.48 9.91
CA LYS A 591 14.45 -22.14 10.90
C LYS A 591 12.97 -21.83 10.65
N VAL A 592 12.14 -22.87 10.67
CA VAL A 592 10.69 -22.80 10.46
C VAL A 592 9.97 -23.63 11.53
N PRO A 593 8.69 -23.39 11.83
CA PRO A 593 7.93 -24.26 12.73
C PRO A 593 7.96 -25.72 12.23
N CYS A 594 8.11 -26.69 13.11
CA CYS A 594 8.19 -28.10 12.71
C CYS A 594 6.90 -28.65 12.05
N SER A 595 5.77 -27.96 12.21
CA SER A 595 4.52 -28.24 11.49
C SER A 595 4.52 -27.75 10.03
N CYS A 596 5.62 -27.13 9.58
CA CYS A 596 5.75 -26.57 8.25
C CYS A 596 6.80 -27.33 7.43
N PRO A 597 6.52 -27.64 6.15
CA PRO A 597 5.25 -27.40 5.45
C PRO A 597 4.12 -28.34 5.93
N PRO A 598 2.84 -27.99 5.73
CA PRO A 598 1.73 -28.91 5.96
C PRO A 598 1.87 -30.15 5.05
N ASP A 599 1.17 -31.24 5.39
CA ASP A 599 1.05 -32.35 4.44
C ASP A 599 0.30 -31.90 3.17
N ARG A 600 0.57 -32.60 2.06
CA ARG A 600 0.08 -32.20 0.75
C ARG A 600 -1.44 -32.18 0.69
N ASP A 601 -2.13 -33.13 1.30
CA ASP A 601 -3.60 -33.20 1.24
C ASP A 601 -4.24 -32.06 2.03
N THR A 602 -3.70 -31.73 3.20
CA THR A 602 -4.12 -30.55 3.98
C THR A 602 -3.90 -29.25 3.22
N PHE A 603 -2.77 -29.12 2.52
CA PHE A 603 -2.51 -27.96 1.67
C PHE A 603 -3.49 -27.85 0.50
N ILE A 604 -3.75 -28.96 -0.20
CA ILE A 604 -4.70 -29.00 -1.33
C ILE A 604 -6.11 -28.64 -0.85
N ALA A 605 -6.54 -29.15 0.30
CA ALA A 605 -7.84 -28.80 0.88
C ALA A 605 -7.95 -27.30 1.18
N ALA A 606 -6.91 -26.69 1.76
CA ALA A 606 -6.87 -25.25 2.04
C ALA A 606 -6.85 -24.41 0.75
N LEU A 607 -6.09 -24.84 -0.26
CA LEU A 607 -6.04 -24.15 -1.55
C LEU A 607 -7.40 -24.19 -2.26
N ASN A 608 -8.06 -25.36 -2.30
CA ASN A 608 -9.41 -25.49 -2.86
C ASN A 608 -10.41 -24.58 -2.14
N ALA A 609 -10.36 -24.52 -0.80
CA ALA A 609 -11.23 -23.64 -0.03
C ALA A 609 -11.00 -22.16 -0.37
N ASN A 610 -9.74 -21.74 -0.50
CA ASN A 610 -9.37 -20.37 -0.85
C ASN A 610 -9.81 -19.99 -2.27
N VAL A 611 -9.60 -20.89 -3.24
CA VAL A 611 -9.98 -20.66 -4.64
C VAL A 611 -11.49 -20.59 -4.79
N ALA A 612 -12.23 -21.50 -4.14
CA ALA A 612 -13.70 -21.46 -4.13
C ALA A 612 -14.24 -20.17 -3.50
N ALA A 613 -13.56 -19.63 -2.49
CA ALA A 613 -13.92 -18.37 -1.86
C ALA A 613 -13.50 -17.12 -2.69
N GLY A 614 -12.54 -17.27 -3.62
CA GLY A 614 -11.89 -16.15 -4.31
C GLY A 614 -10.96 -15.32 -3.41
N HIS A 615 -10.67 -15.79 -2.21
CA HIS A 615 -9.84 -15.16 -1.18
C HIS A 615 -9.31 -16.19 -0.18
N ALA A 616 -8.29 -15.85 0.59
CA ALA A 616 -7.82 -16.75 1.64
C ALA A 616 -8.90 -16.89 2.73
N THR A 617 -9.46 -18.09 2.94
CA THR A 617 -10.61 -18.30 3.86
C THR A 617 -10.29 -17.92 5.31
N ASN A 618 -9.02 -18.01 5.69
CA ASN A 618 -8.52 -17.61 7.00
C ASN A 618 -7.91 -16.19 7.01
N ASN A 619 -7.95 -15.47 5.88
CA ASN A 619 -7.59 -14.05 5.75
C ASN A 619 -8.37 -13.38 4.58
N PRO A 620 -9.69 -13.15 4.71
CA PRO A 620 -10.56 -12.77 3.59
C PRO A 620 -10.19 -11.51 2.79
N PRO A 621 -9.52 -10.49 3.36
CA PRO A 621 -9.03 -9.35 2.58
C PRO A 621 -7.98 -9.70 1.52
N VAL A 622 -7.34 -10.87 1.59
CA VAL A 622 -6.31 -11.28 0.63
C VAL A 622 -6.96 -12.08 -0.50
N PRO A 623 -7.06 -11.52 -1.72
CA PRO A 623 -7.66 -12.22 -2.86
C PRO A 623 -6.78 -13.41 -3.27
N VAL A 624 -7.42 -14.48 -3.74
CA VAL A 624 -6.74 -15.66 -4.27
C VAL A 624 -7.28 -15.91 -5.66
N PHE A 625 -6.40 -15.83 -6.66
CA PHE A 625 -6.73 -16.06 -8.06
C PHE A 625 -5.96 -17.27 -8.58
N TYR A 626 -6.66 -18.29 -9.08
CA TYR A 626 -6.06 -19.54 -9.54
C TYR A 626 -6.52 -19.84 -10.98
N PRO A 627 -5.81 -19.35 -12.00
CA PRO A 627 -6.24 -19.53 -13.38
C PRO A 627 -6.03 -20.97 -13.86
N VAL A 628 -6.97 -21.42 -14.69
CA VAL A 628 -6.83 -22.66 -15.48
C VAL A 628 -6.00 -22.39 -16.74
N GLY A 629 -5.08 -23.30 -17.07
CA GLY A 629 -4.26 -23.23 -18.31
C GLY A 629 -2.76 -23.36 -18.08
N ASN A 630 -2.00 -23.73 -19.10
CA ASN A 630 -0.58 -24.12 -18.95
C ASN A 630 0.42 -23.01 -19.34
N SER A 631 -0.03 -21.76 -19.51
CA SER A 631 0.88 -20.65 -19.80
C SER A 631 1.79 -20.36 -18.61
N THR A 632 2.99 -19.84 -18.87
CA THR A 632 3.95 -19.45 -17.82
C THR A 632 3.35 -18.42 -16.85
N ASN A 633 2.50 -17.51 -17.35
CA ASN A 633 1.77 -16.57 -16.49
C ASN A 633 0.74 -17.29 -15.60
N ALA A 634 -0.03 -18.24 -16.14
CA ALA A 634 -0.98 -19.02 -15.33
C ALA A 634 -0.25 -19.87 -14.28
N GLN A 635 0.94 -20.40 -14.59
CA GLN A 635 1.79 -21.08 -13.62
C GLN A 635 2.27 -20.12 -12.52
N PHE A 636 2.60 -18.87 -12.85
CA PHE A 636 3.01 -17.85 -11.89
C PHE A 636 1.88 -17.48 -10.94
N ASP A 637 0.68 -17.23 -11.48
CA ASP A 637 -0.50 -16.89 -10.68
C ASP A 637 -0.91 -18.06 -9.75
N ARG A 638 -0.84 -19.31 -10.24
CA ARG A 638 -1.06 -20.50 -9.40
C ARG A 638 -0.05 -20.62 -8.26
N LEU A 639 1.21 -20.28 -8.53
CA LEU A 639 2.27 -20.29 -7.53
C LEU A 639 2.08 -19.18 -6.50
N GLU A 640 1.63 -18.00 -6.92
CA GLU A 640 1.27 -16.91 -6.02
C GLU A 640 0.09 -17.29 -5.12
N ALA A 641 -0.96 -17.89 -5.69
CA ALA A 641 -2.09 -18.44 -4.93
C ALA A 641 -1.66 -19.54 -3.92
N ALA A 642 -0.69 -20.39 -4.29
CA ALA A 642 -0.12 -21.39 -3.41
C ALA A 642 0.65 -20.76 -2.24
N ILE A 643 1.46 -19.73 -2.50
CA ILE A 643 2.20 -18.97 -1.47
C ILE A 643 1.23 -18.26 -0.51
N ILE A 644 0.22 -17.57 -1.05
CA ILE A 644 -0.82 -16.89 -0.26
C ILE A 644 -1.55 -17.90 0.62
N THR A 645 -1.93 -19.03 0.06
CA THR A 645 -2.59 -20.11 0.81
C THR A 645 -1.70 -20.55 1.97
N LEU A 646 -0.43 -20.91 1.68
CA LEU A 646 0.53 -21.38 2.68
C LEU A 646 0.70 -20.41 3.84
N GLN A 647 0.83 -19.11 3.56
CA GLN A 647 1.03 -18.05 4.55
C GLN A 647 -0.20 -17.75 5.40
N ASN A 648 -1.39 -18.13 4.94
CA ASN A 648 -2.66 -17.82 5.59
C ASN A 648 -3.38 -19.06 6.14
N MET A 649 -2.81 -20.26 6.07
CA MET A 649 -3.51 -21.50 6.46
C MET A 649 -4.04 -21.52 7.89
N ASN A 650 -3.41 -20.84 8.85
CA ASN A 650 -3.89 -20.78 10.25
C ASN A 650 -4.32 -19.37 10.69
N GLY A 651 -4.62 -18.49 9.73
CA GLY A 651 -4.94 -17.09 10.00
C GLY A 651 -3.92 -16.11 9.39
N PRO A 652 -4.17 -14.80 9.49
CA PRO A 652 -3.32 -13.78 8.88
C PRO A 652 -1.88 -13.84 9.44
N GLY A 653 -0.93 -14.23 8.58
CA GLY A 653 0.48 -14.35 8.96
C GLY A 653 0.81 -15.52 9.91
N GLN A 654 -0.15 -16.42 10.19
CA GLN A 654 0.01 -17.58 11.07
C GLN A 654 0.18 -18.90 10.29
N GLY A 655 0.26 -18.82 8.96
CA GLY A 655 0.58 -19.98 8.12
C GLY A 655 2.07 -20.32 8.12
N CYS A 656 2.45 -21.19 7.19
CA CYS A 656 3.83 -21.60 7.05
C CYS A 656 4.65 -20.55 6.28
N PRO A 657 5.85 -20.18 6.77
CA PRO A 657 6.72 -19.27 6.05
C PRO A 657 7.14 -19.91 4.72
N VAL A 658 7.30 -19.11 3.65
CA VAL A 658 7.68 -19.62 2.32
C VAL A 658 8.99 -20.42 2.36
N ALA A 659 9.89 -20.09 3.28
CA ALA A 659 11.14 -20.79 3.53
C ALA A 659 10.98 -22.27 3.92
N SER A 660 9.78 -22.69 4.36
CA SER A 660 9.43 -24.10 4.62
C SER A 660 9.16 -24.91 3.35
N THR A 661 9.18 -24.27 2.18
CA THR A 661 8.89 -24.89 0.87
C THR A 661 9.88 -24.41 -0.19
N THR A 662 9.82 -25.02 -1.37
CA THR A 662 10.53 -24.53 -2.56
C THR A 662 9.74 -23.51 -3.39
N LEU A 663 8.52 -23.12 -2.96
CA LEU A 663 7.64 -22.26 -3.76
C LEU A 663 8.30 -20.91 -4.09
N GLY A 664 9.03 -20.30 -3.15
CA GLY A 664 9.76 -19.05 -3.41
C GLY A 664 10.87 -19.22 -4.46
N GLN A 665 11.56 -20.35 -4.48
CA GLN A 665 12.58 -20.65 -5.50
C GLN A 665 11.95 -20.91 -6.86
N GLN A 666 10.84 -21.64 -6.89
CA GLN A 666 10.04 -21.85 -8.11
C GLN A 666 9.54 -20.51 -8.67
N GLN A 667 9.18 -19.55 -7.81
CA GLN A 667 8.69 -18.24 -8.25
C GLN A 667 9.78 -17.44 -8.94
N VAL A 668 10.99 -17.44 -8.37
CA VAL A 668 12.16 -16.80 -8.99
C VAL A 668 12.54 -17.50 -10.29
N ALA A 669 12.53 -18.84 -10.32
CA ALA A 669 12.83 -19.60 -11.52
C ALA A 669 11.84 -19.30 -12.66
N LEU A 670 10.55 -19.28 -12.35
CA LEU A 670 9.50 -18.98 -13.31
C LEU A 670 9.55 -17.51 -13.75
N LEU A 671 9.86 -16.58 -12.86
CA LEU A 671 10.08 -15.18 -13.22
C LEU A 671 11.28 -15.02 -14.17
N ASN A 672 12.35 -15.78 -13.94
CA ASN A 672 13.49 -15.82 -14.85
C ASN A 672 13.13 -16.46 -16.18
N GLU A 673 12.33 -17.51 -16.21
CA GLU A 673 11.82 -18.12 -17.45
C GLU A 673 10.93 -17.15 -18.23
N ILE A 674 10.05 -16.43 -17.54
CA ILE A 674 9.25 -15.35 -18.13
C ILE A 674 10.17 -14.27 -18.72
N ASN A 675 11.24 -13.90 -18.01
CA ASN A 675 12.20 -12.90 -18.50
C ASN A 675 13.07 -13.42 -19.65
N ASN A 676 13.36 -14.72 -19.71
CA ASN A 676 14.18 -15.36 -20.75
C ASN A 676 13.37 -15.79 -21.98
N SER A 677 12.06 -16.00 -21.82
CA SER A 677 11.12 -16.28 -22.92
C SER A 677 10.56 -15.00 -23.54
N ARG A 678 10.89 -13.84 -22.96
CA ARG A 678 10.68 -12.49 -23.49
C ARG A 678 11.94 -12.05 -24.23
#